data_AF-A0A7C8MK14-F1
#
_entry.id   AF-A0A7C8MK14-F1
#
_cell.length_a   1.000
_cell.length_b   1.000
_cell.length_c   1.000
_cell.angle_alpha   90.00
_cell.angle_beta   90.00
_cell.angle_gamma   90.00
#
_symmetry.space_group_name_H-M   'P 1'
#
loop_
_entity.id
_entity.type
_entity.pdbx_description
1 polymer ?
#
loop_
_entity_poly.entity_id
_entity_poly.type
_entity_poly.pdbx_seq_one_letter_code
_entity_poly.pdbx_strand_id
1 'polypeptide(L)'
;MSSFGSPGSGTYTGKPTPPERGSFPLDHDGECKHVMTRYLSCIKKVKGLNDEECRNLAKSYLACRMDRNLMARDDFKNLGFAEESDAKPPTSSSQGGKPRKQATANAKESIEWGTNIVGGVRPGFTGEHLGLPVFPTVREAMEVLKPDATGIYVAAHQATAAIKEAIEAEVPLIVAVAEHIPLHDMIRVGFSEYLMIETLGSELTTTYLDTCYDKDTKFLKACRSQFTRYHLRGFQPLPCFSPGRVGIVARSGTLSYETASSTLRSGLGQSMCIGVGGDILPGTSIRDGLQVLAEDENTEAIALVGEIGGEAEIEAADWIKNYRAITEKPKPIAALIGGIEAVPGRIMGHAGAFALPGEPSAQDKIQAFRAASCAIVNHPSRFGPVLKSMLAGSTLSRHDATSASSGTGSQCRGIHTATRRPNTNTANNYRQQTRSIYLPQSTAFDLLRQYGLPVADNSTSAPNDGHLLVVTLNRLTRSPCVIASPPANGSLRKLKRFDYDYEVGAEDLDLNAIASQLGLDNRDDGVTPSLRTIITCLITLFAEKEAYLLETQLLVSRKAAPEIAIASARFGFDDAAYRSAKRQADIQTLRDTSIEDAAEVEAEKDGIVYIKLPNGRGEEEIANIGTLVNGAGLAMNTVDALADVGGRAANFLDTGGKATSETVKKSFGIILRDPRVKCIFVNIFGGLTLGDMIARGVIIAFRDLDMTVPVVVRIRGSNEKEGRRIIAESGLPLFAFDDFDEAAEKAIELANATV
;
A
#
# COMPACT_ATOMS: atom_id res chain seq x y z
N MET A 1 24.92 24.67 -31.15
CA MET A 1 26.03 25.65 -31.16
C MET A 1 25.54 26.86 -30.38
N SER A 2 25.93 26.97 -29.10
CA SER A 2 26.87 28.00 -28.61
C SER A 2 26.28 29.42 -28.72
N SER A 3 26.26 30.30 -27.72
CA SER A 3 26.92 30.34 -26.41
C SER A 3 26.62 31.74 -25.81
N PHE A 4 26.98 31.90 -24.53
CA PHE A 4 27.31 33.14 -23.82
C PHE A 4 26.19 34.14 -23.44
N GLY A 5 25.99 34.26 -22.11
CA GLY A 5 26.63 35.37 -21.39
C GLY A 5 25.72 36.49 -20.86
N SER A 6 25.48 36.42 -19.54
CA SER A 6 25.21 37.50 -18.56
C SER A 6 25.85 38.89 -18.86
N PRO A 7 25.36 40.03 -18.29
CA PRO A 7 25.29 40.20 -16.82
C PRO A 7 24.17 41.09 -16.23
N GLY A 8 23.96 40.93 -14.92
CA GLY A 8 23.85 42.09 -14.03
C GLY A 8 22.54 42.33 -13.28
N SER A 9 22.47 41.76 -12.08
CA SER A 9 21.86 42.26 -10.83
C SER A 9 20.89 43.45 -10.84
N GLY A 10 19.71 43.24 -10.26
CA GLY A 10 18.86 44.32 -9.74
C GLY A 10 17.55 43.78 -9.18
N THR A 11 17.46 43.68 -7.86
CA THR A 11 16.23 43.38 -7.10
C THR A 11 15.11 44.33 -7.50
N TYR A 12 13.99 43.80 -8.01
CA TYR A 12 12.75 44.57 -8.09
C TYR A 12 11.54 43.75 -7.65
N THR A 13 10.99 44.18 -6.53
CA THR A 13 9.69 43.85 -5.97
C THR A 13 8.59 44.53 -6.82
N GLY A 14 7.82 43.76 -7.59
CA GLY A 14 6.72 44.29 -8.40
C GLY A 14 5.66 43.24 -8.69
N LYS A 15 4.37 43.62 -8.58
CA LYS A 15 3.17 42.77 -8.74
C LYS A 15 3.15 42.01 -10.08
N PRO A 16 2.59 40.79 -10.13
CA PRO A 16 2.56 39.96 -11.33
C PRO A 16 1.80 40.64 -12.49
N THR A 17 2.35 40.55 -13.69
CA THR A 17 1.73 41.02 -14.94
C THR A 17 1.09 39.85 -15.70
N PRO A 18 -0.19 39.96 -16.10
CA PRO A 18 -0.81 38.98 -16.98
C PRO A 18 -0.19 38.97 -18.40
N PRO A 19 -0.16 37.82 -19.09
CA PRO A 19 -0.67 36.52 -18.63
C PRO A 19 0.45 35.55 -18.20
N GLU A 20 0.65 35.42 -16.88
CA GLU A 20 1.36 34.28 -16.25
C GLU A 20 0.46 33.04 -16.05
N ARG A 21 -0.70 33.00 -16.71
CA ARG A 21 -1.44 31.77 -17.04
C ARG A 21 -1.68 31.76 -18.55
N GLY A 22 -0.94 30.94 -19.28
CA GLY A 22 -1.07 30.79 -20.72
C GLY A 22 -1.00 29.34 -21.15
N SER A 23 -2.16 28.75 -21.46
CA SER A 23 -2.25 27.77 -22.54
C SER A 23 -2.03 28.51 -23.87
N PHE A 24 -1.25 27.96 -24.78
CA PHE A 24 -1.11 28.51 -26.14
C PHE A 24 -1.78 27.57 -27.16
N PRO A 25 -3.10 27.70 -27.40
CA PRO A 25 -3.73 27.04 -28.53
C PRO A 25 -3.37 27.78 -29.83
N LEU A 26 -2.71 27.04 -30.73
CA LEU A 26 -2.35 27.47 -32.08
C LEU A 26 -3.61 27.86 -32.86
N ASP A 27 -3.53 28.99 -33.56
CA ASP A 27 -4.56 29.51 -34.48
C ASP A 27 -4.49 28.69 -35.77
N HIS A 28 -5.49 27.84 -36.02
CA HIS A 28 -5.67 27.21 -37.33
C HIS A 28 -6.09 28.33 -38.29
N ASP A 29 -5.22 28.64 -39.27
CA ASP A 29 -5.46 29.55 -40.39
C ASP A 29 -5.25 31.07 -40.17
N GLY A 30 -4.86 31.51 -38.97
CA GLY A 30 -4.25 32.84 -38.77
C GLY A 30 -5.23 34.02 -38.81
N GLU A 31 -6.52 33.80 -38.58
CA GLU A 31 -7.56 34.80 -38.77
C GLU A 31 -7.45 36.01 -37.82
N CYS A 32 -6.98 35.79 -36.59
CA CYS A 32 -6.77 36.84 -35.58
C CYS A 32 -5.29 37.25 -35.47
N LYS A 33 -4.43 36.75 -36.36
CA LYS A 33 -2.97 36.98 -36.38
C LYS A 33 -2.61 38.47 -36.46
N HIS A 34 -3.37 39.28 -37.20
CA HIS A 34 -3.07 40.70 -37.35
C HIS A 34 -3.20 41.48 -36.01
N VAL A 35 -4.19 41.16 -35.17
CA VAL A 35 -4.34 41.75 -33.83
C VAL A 35 -3.26 41.23 -32.89
N MET A 36 -2.97 39.92 -32.97
CA MET A 36 -1.89 39.29 -32.22
C MET A 36 -0.54 39.94 -32.51
N THR A 37 -0.20 40.19 -33.78
CA THR A 37 1.08 40.80 -34.16
C THR A 37 1.20 42.23 -33.62
N ARG A 38 0.11 43.00 -33.58
CA ARG A 38 0.09 44.34 -32.96
C ARG A 38 0.30 44.26 -31.45
N TYR A 39 -0.38 43.33 -30.78
CA TYR A 39 -0.19 43.08 -29.35
C TYR A 39 1.26 42.68 -29.03
N LEU A 40 1.82 41.71 -29.76
CA LEU A 40 3.20 41.26 -29.58
C LEU A 40 4.22 42.36 -29.86
N SER A 41 3.96 43.22 -30.85
CA SER A 41 4.78 44.41 -31.12
C SER A 41 4.72 45.41 -29.96
N CYS A 42 3.54 45.62 -29.39
CA CYS A 42 3.35 46.48 -28.22
C CYS A 42 4.13 45.96 -27.01
N ILE A 43 3.94 44.69 -26.63
CA ILE A 43 4.65 44.02 -25.52
C ILE A 43 6.18 44.14 -25.70
N LYS A 44 6.66 43.99 -26.93
CA LYS A 44 8.08 44.13 -27.25
C LYS A 44 8.59 45.57 -27.08
N LYS A 45 7.78 46.58 -27.41
CA LYS A 45 8.13 48.00 -27.20
C LYS A 45 8.19 48.37 -25.73
N VAL A 46 7.25 47.89 -24.93
CA VAL A 46 7.15 48.22 -23.48
C VAL A 46 7.97 47.28 -22.60
N LYS A 47 8.76 46.38 -23.19
CA LYS A 47 9.62 45.40 -22.51
C LYS A 47 8.88 44.59 -21.43
N GLY A 48 7.63 44.22 -21.69
CA GLY A 48 6.82 43.42 -20.75
C GLY A 48 6.33 44.15 -19.50
N LEU A 49 6.51 45.48 -19.41
CA LEU A 49 5.87 46.30 -18.39
C LEU A 49 4.37 46.41 -18.67
N ASN A 50 3.57 46.59 -17.62
CA ASN A 50 2.10 46.63 -17.69
C ASN A 50 1.64 47.94 -18.33
N ASP A 51 1.54 47.94 -19.65
CA ASP A 51 1.11 49.10 -20.45
C ASP A 51 -0.36 48.97 -20.86
N GLU A 52 -1.11 50.06 -20.71
CA GLU A 52 -2.55 50.09 -20.92
C GLU A 52 -2.93 49.86 -22.40
N GLU A 53 -2.11 50.35 -23.34
CA GLU A 53 -2.31 50.15 -24.78
C GLU A 53 -2.11 48.67 -25.13
N CYS A 54 -1.06 48.04 -24.60
CA CYS A 54 -0.80 46.61 -24.80
C CYS A 54 -1.90 45.73 -24.16
N ARG A 55 -2.42 46.13 -23.00
CA ARG A 55 -3.51 45.44 -22.32
C ARG A 55 -4.80 45.50 -23.14
N ASN A 56 -5.13 46.63 -23.75
CA ASN A 56 -6.30 46.78 -24.61
C ASN A 56 -6.15 46.00 -25.94
N LEU A 57 -4.94 45.94 -26.50
CA LEU A 57 -4.64 45.09 -27.66
C LEU A 57 -4.78 43.59 -27.33
N ALA A 58 -4.41 43.17 -26.11
CA ALA A 58 -4.62 41.80 -25.65
C ALA A 58 -6.11 41.45 -25.52
N LYS A 59 -6.93 42.35 -24.93
CA LYS A 59 -8.39 42.18 -24.87
C LYS A 59 -8.99 42.05 -26.28
N SER A 60 -8.55 42.90 -27.21
CA SER A 60 -9.01 42.89 -28.61
C SER A 60 -8.68 41.59 -29.33
N TYR A 61 -7.51 41.01 -29.06
CA TYR A 61 -7.12 39.71 -29.64
C TYR A 61 -7.97 38.57 -29.10
N LEU A 62 -8.21 38.53 -27.78
CA LEU A 62 -9.07 37.51 -27.17
C LEU A 62 -10.54 37.67 -27.61
N ALA A 63 -11.03 38.91 -27.74
CA ALA A 63 -12.35 39.19 -28.31
C ALA A 63 -12.49 38.59 -29.72
N CYS A 64 -11.52 38.85 -30.61
CA CYS A 64 -11.50 38.29 -31.97
C CYS A 64 -11.62 36.76 -31.96
N ARG A 65 -10.90 36.09 -31.05
CA ARG A 65 -10.94 34.62 -30.96
C ARG A 65 -12.27 34.09 -30.43
N MET A 66 -12.86 34.77 -29.45
CA MET A 66 -14.17 34.43 -28.91
C MET A 66 -15.29 34.66 -29.93
N ASP A 67 -15.23 35.75 -30.68
CA ASP A 67 -16.25 36.10 -31.69
C ASP A 67 -16.23 35.15 -32.88
N ARG A 68 -15.06 34.60 -33.22
CA ARG A 68 -14.88 33.62 -34.30
C ARG A 68 -14.91 32.16 -33.85
N ASN A 69 -15.34 31.88 -32.61
CA ASN A 69 -15.38 30.54 -32.02
C ASN A 69 -14.04 29.77 -32.04
N LEU A 70 -12.90 30.50 -32.10
CA LEU A 70 -11.55 29.95 -31.99
C LEU A 70 -11.11 29.76 -30.52
N MET A 71 -11.99 30.13 -29.59
CA MET A 71 -11.89 29.97 -28.14
C MET A 71 -13.30 29.99 -27.57
N ALA A 72 -13.54 29.28 -26.46
CA ALA A 72 -14.79 29.41 -25.71
C ALA A 72 -14.97 30.86 -25.22
N ARG A 73 -16.21 31.37 -25.25
CA ARG A 73 -16.54 32.69 -24.71
C ARG A 73 -16.40 32.67 -23.19
N ASP A 74 -15.72 33.68 -22.65
CA ASP A 74 -15.56 33.90 -21.22
C ASP A 74 -15.48 35.41 -20.92
N ASP A 75 -15.76 35.79 -19.68
CA ASP A 75 -15.70 37.18 -19.26
C ASP A 75 -14.25 37.66 -19.11
N PHE A 76 -13.98 38.89 -19.56
CA PHE A 76 -12.64 39.48 -19.47
C PHE A 76 -12.09 39.53 -18.04
N LYS A 77 -12.95 39.59 -17.02
CA LYS A 77 -12.54 39.55 -15.60
C LYS A 77 -11.89 38.20 -15.25
N ASN A 78 -12.43 37.09 -15.76
CA ASN A 78 -11.91 35.73 -15.56
C ASN A 78 -10.60 35.49 -16.34
N LEU A 79 -10.44 36.20 -17.46
CA LEU A 79 -9.25 36.17 -18.31
C LEU A 79 -8.12 37.11 -17.83
N GLY A 80 -8.26 37.72 -16.65
CA GLY A 80 -7.22 38.57 -16.03
C GLY A 80 -7.29 40.07 -16.35
N PHE A 81 -8.42 40.55 -16.89
CA PHE A 81 -8.62 41.93 -17.35
C PHE A 81 -9.61 42.75 -16.48
N ALA A 82 -9.58 42.60 -15.15
CA ALA A 82 -10.40 43.38 -14.22
C ALA A 82 -10.02 44.89 -14.17
N GLU A 83 -10.99 45.78 -13.94
CA GLU A 83 -10.78 47.23 -13.74
C GLU A 83 -10.48 47.60 -12.28
N GLU A 84 -9.80 48.72 -12.05
CA GLU A 84 -9.16 49.09 -10.78
C GLU A 84 -10.11 49.47 -9.62
N SER A 85 -11.42 49.53 -9.82
CA SER A 85 -12.38 49.99 -8.80
C SER A 85 -12.93 48.89 -7.86
N ASP A 86 -12.53 47.63 -8.01
CA ASP A 86 -13.09 46.48 -7.24
C ASP A 86 -12.12 45.85 -6.21
N ALA A 87 -11.09 46.55 -5.74
CA ALA A 87 -10.09 45.98 -4.85
C ALA A 87 -10.56 45.86 -3.38
N LYS A 88 -10.83 44.62 -2.91
CA LYS A 88 -10.85 44.24 -1.48
C LYS A 88 -9.45 43.78 -1.00
N PRO A 89 -9.13 43.88 0.31
CA PRO A 89 -7.76 43.70 0.83
C PRO A 89 -7.28 42.23 0.75
N PRO A 90 -5.96 42.00 0.73
CA PRO A 90 -5.39 40.74 0.26
C PRO A 90 -5.45 39.64 1.32
N THR A 91 -6.22 38.59 1.02
CA THR A 91 -5.97 37.25 1.54
C THR A 91 -4.88 36.59 0.70
N SER A 92 -3.76 36.25 1.33
CA SER A 92 -2.60 35.64 0.70
C SER A 92 -2.90 34.22 0.20
N SER A 93 -3.12 34.07 -1.11
CA SER A 93 -3.06 32.77 -1.79
C SER A 93 -2.10 32.86 -2.98
N SER A 94 -0.81 32.65 -2.71
CA SER A 94 0.21 32.42 -3.73
C SER A 94 0.09 30.99 -4.29
N GLN A 95 -0.50 30.84 -5.48
CA GLN A 95 -0.34 29.63 -6.31
C GLN A 95 0.69 29.91 -7.40
N GLY A 96 1.96 29.66 -7.07
CA GLY A 96 3.00 29.28 -8.01
C GLY A 96 3.38 27.83 -7.70
N GLY A 97 3.49 26.98 -8.73
CA GLY A 97 3.75 25.55 -8.62
C GLY A 97 5.05 25.25 -7.88
N LYS A 98 4.97 25.14 -6.56
CA LYS A 98 6.01 24.61 -5.69
C LYS A 98 6.06 23.09 -5.86
N PRO A 99 7.24 22.45 -5.75
CA PRO A 99 7.30 21.03 -5.38
C PRO A 99 6.36 20.82 -4.18
N ARG A 100 5.53 19.77 -4.24
CA ARG A 100 4.47 19.50 -3.26
C ARG A 100 5.04 19.72 -1.85
N LYS A 101 4.35 20.52 -1.02
CA LYS A 101 4.76 20.93 0.34
C LYS A 101 5.37 19.79 1.18
N GLN A 102 4.95 18.55 0.92
CA GLN A 102 5.45 17.35 1.57
C GLN A 102 6.90 17.00 1.21
N ALA A 103 7.30 17.00 -0.07
CA ALA A 103 8.67 16.62 -0.47
C ALA A 103 9.72 17.57 0.14
N THR A 104 9.42 18.87 0.14
CA THR A 104 10.24 19.88 0.82
C THR A 104 10.30 19.66 2.34
N ALA A 105 9.17 19.36 2.98
CA ALA A 105 9.14 19.08 4.42
C ALA A 105 10.01 17.86 4.77
N ASN A 106 9.90 16.78 4.00
CA ASN A 106 10.68 15.57 4.22
C ASN A 106 12.18 15.83 4.06
N ALA A 107 12.57 16.48 2.96
CA ALA A 107 13.98 16.81 2.72
C ALA A 107 14.55 17.68 3.84
N LYS A 108 13.75 18.62 4.36
CA LYS A 108 14.13 19.47 5.50
C LYS A 108 14.32 18.64 6.78
N GLU A 109 13.37 17.77 7.13
CA GLU A 109 13.46 16.90 8.30
C GLU A 109 14.65 15.93 8.20
N SER A 110 14.90 15.37 7.02
CA SER A 110 16.09 14.53 6.76
C SER A 110 17.38 15.28 7.04
N ILE A 111 17.50 16.52 6.54
CA ILE A 111 18.68 17.37 6.74
C ILE A 111 18.84 17.71 8.23
N GLU A 112 17.76 18.13 8.90
CA GLU A 112 17.77 18.46 10.34
C GLU A 112 18.20 17.27 11.20
N TRP A 113 17.86 16.05 10.80
CA TRP A 113 18.24 14.82 11.47
C TRP A 113 19.68 14.35 11.11
N GLY A 114 20.32 14.99 10.13
CA GLY A 114 21.72 14.76 9.75
C GLY A 114 21.92 13.85 8.53
N THR A 115 20.93 13.71 7.67
CA THR A 115 21.11 13.08 6.36
C THR A 115 21.85 14.01 5.41
N ASN A 116 22.86 13.48 4.71
CA ASN A 116 23.57 14.20 3.66
C ASN A 116 22.75 14.21 2.36
N ILE A 117 21.77 15.11 2.24
CA ILE A 117 21.09 15.34 0.95
C ILE A 117 22.01 16.18 0.07
N VAL A 118 22.36 15.65 -1.10
CA VAL A 118 23.32 16.27 -2.04
C VAL A 118 22.65 17.14 -3.12
N GLY A 119 21.35 16.97 -3.36
CA GLY A 119 20.62 17.69 -4.40
C GLY A 119 19.19 17.17 -4.60
N GLY A 120 18.51 17.69 -5.60
CA GLY A 120 17.17 17.24 -6.01
C GLY A 120 17.01 17.19 -7.53
N VAL A 121 15.91 16.59 -7.98
CA VAL A 121 15.54 16.52 -9.41
C VAL A 121 14.14 17.07 -9.60
N ARG A 122 13.96 17.91 -10.62
CA ARG A 122 12.65 18.38 -11.08
C ARG A 122 12.65 18.45 -12.61
N PRO A 123 11.79 17.68 -13.30
CA PRO A 123 11.73 17.67 -14.76
C PRO A 123 11.71 19.07 -15.38
N GLY A 124 12.67 19.33 -16.27
CA GLY A 124 12.79 20.58 -17.02
C GLY A 124 13.18 21.81 -16.17
N PHE A 125 13.68 21.63 -14.95
CA PHE A 125 14.07 22.72 -14.06
C PHE A 125 15.50 22.55 -13.53
N THR A 126 16.32 23.57 -13.73
CA THR A 126 17.63 23.72 -13.08
C THR A 126 17.56 24.88 -12.09
N GLY A 127 18.07 24.69 -10.88
CA GLY A 127 18.07 25.75 -9.87
C GLY A 127 18.58 25.27 -8.52
N GLU A 128 18.01 25.84 -7.45
CA GLU A 128 18.38 25.53 -6.08
C GLU A 128 17.13 25.35 -5.22
N HIS A 129 17.19 24.43 -4.26
CA HIS A 129 16.16 24.21 -3.25
C HIS A 129 16.80 23.77 -1.93
N LEU A 130 16.41 24.38 -0.81
CA LEU A 130 16.98 24.12 0.52
C LEU A 130 18.51 24.29 0.59
N GLY A 131 19.10 25.19 -0.21
CA GLY A 131 20.56 25.35 -0.26
C GLY A 131 21.29 24.35 -1.15
N LEU A 132 20.55 23.49 -1.88
CA LEU A 132 21.09 22.37 -2.65
C LEU A 132 20.72 22.47 -4.14
N PRO A 133 21.58 22.01 -5.05
CA PRO A 133 21.34 22.08 -6.48
C PRO A 133 20.16 21.19 -6.90
N VAL A 134 19.36 21.68 -7.84
CA VAL A 134 18.25 20.95 -8.47
C VAL A 134 18.54 20.80 -9.96
N PHE A 135 18.45 19.57 -10.43
CA PHE A 135 18.73 19.19 -11.82
C PHE A 135 17.45 18.86 -12.60
N PRO A 136 17.46 19.04 -13.93
CA PRO A 136 16.30 18.76 -14.76
C PRO A 136 16.07 17.25 -15.00
N THR A 137 17.07 16.40 -14.79
CA THR A 137 17.00 14.93 -14.95
C THR A 137 17.83 14.21 -13.88
N VAL A 138 17.50 12.95 -13.60
CA VAL A 138 18.27 12.08 -12.69
C VAL A 138 19.65 11.77 -13.26
N ARG A 139 19.77 11.61 -14.59
CA ARG A 139 21.06 11.37 -15.25
C ARG A 139 22.06 12.51 -15.01
N GLU A 140 21.63 13.76 -15.16
CA GLU A 140 22.49 14.91 -14.91
C GLU A 140 22.89 15.00 -13.43
N ALA A 141 21.96 14.72 -12.51
CA ALA A 141 22.27 14.62 -11.09
C ALA A 141 23.29 13.50 -10.81
N MET A 142 23.20 12.36 -11.49
CA MET A 142 24.15 11.25 -11.34
C MET A 142 25.55 11.60 -11.87
N GLU A 143 25.65 12.29 -13.00
CA GLU A 143 26.92 12.72 -13.59
C GLU A 143 27.65 13.75 -12.71
N VAL A 144 26.91 14.70 -12.16
CA VAL A 144 27.47 15.83 -11.39
C VAL A 144 27.66 15.49 -9.91
N LEU A 145 26.63 14.95 -9.26
CA LEU A 145 26.63 14.72 -7.81
C LEU A 145 27.05 13.30 -7.41
N LYS A 146 26.86 12.32 -8.31
CA LYS A 146 27.10 10.89 -8.05
C LYS A 146 26.45 10.40 -6.74
N PRO A 147 25.14 10.61 -6.55
CA PRO A 147 24.45 10.14 -5.35
C PRO A 147 24.46 8.61 -5.31
N ASP A 148 24.71 8.06 -4.14
CA ASP A 148 24.65 6.62 -3.90
C ASP A 148 23.21 6.10 -3.81
N ALA A 149 22.24 6.99 -3.59
CA ALA A 149 20.83 6.63 -3.49
C ALA A 149 19.89 7.78 -3.84
N THR A 150 18.65 7.45 -4.22
CA THR A 150 17.58 8.41 -4.53
C THR A 150 16.27 8.08 -3.82
N GLY A 151 15.58 9.13 -3.35
CA GLY A 151 14.24 9.05 -2.78
C GLY A 151 13.20 9.64 -3.73
N ILE A 152 12.24 8.83 -4.16
CA ILE A 152 11.18 9.21 -5.09
C ILE A 152 9.94 9.66 -4.29
N TYR A 153 9.71 10.97 -4.27
CA TYR A 153 8.60 11.63 -3.55
C TYR A 153 7.57 12.26 -4.49
N VAL A 154 7.25 11.56 -5.58
CA VAL A 154 6.28 12.02 -6.59
C VAL A 154 4.90 11.40 -6.36
N ALA A 155 3.90 11.88 -7.09
CA ALA A 155 2.58 11.25 -7.06
C ALA A 155 2.61 9.86 -7.75
N ALA A 156 1.69 8.98 -7.37
CA ALA A 156 1.60 7.61 -7.91
C ALA A 156 1.70 7.49 -9.43
N HIS A 157 0.96 8.32 -10.18
CA HIS A 157 0.98 8.33 -11.65
C HIS A 157 2.33 8.78 -12.26
N GLN A 158 3.25 9.32 -11.46
CA GLN A 158 4.59 9.74 -11.88
C GLN A 158 5.67 8.79 -11.37
N ALA A 159 5.34 7.90 -10.43
CA ALA A 159 6.31 7.09 -9.71
C ALA A 159 7.05 6.13 -10.64
N THR A 160 6.32 5.41 -11.49
CA THR A 160 6.88 4.48 -12.48
C THR A 160 7.88 5.15 -13.43
N ALA A 161 7.59 6.37 -13.88
CA ALA A 161 8.50 7.11 -14.76
C ALA A 161 9.76 7.56 -14.02
N ALA A 162 9.63 8.06 -12.79
CA ALA A 162 10.78 8.44 -11.95
C ALA A 162 11.65 7.23 -11.58
N ILE A 163 11.02 6.08 -11.35
CA ILE A 163 11.66 4.79 -11.12
C ILE A 163 12.51 4.40 -12.34
N LYS A 164 11.91 4.41 -13.54
CA LYS A 164 12.60 4.07 -14.78
C LYS A 164 13.77 5.02 -15.05
N GLU A 165 13.57 6.33 -14.86
CA GLU A 165 14.63 7.34 -15.03
C GLU A 165 15.80 7.09 -14.07
N ALA A 166 15.54 6.69 -12.82
CA ALA A 166 16.57 6.37 -11.85
C ALA A 166 17.32 5.07 -12.18
N ILE A 167 16.60 4.06 -12.69
CA ILE A 167 17.20 2.80 -13.20
C ILE A 167 18.11 3.10 -14.40
N GLU A 168 17.64 3.87 -15.39
CA GLU A 168 18.38 4.26 -16.59
C GLU A 168 19.59 5.18 -16.29
N ALA A 169 19.59 5.82 -15.12
CA ALA A 169 20.71 6.61 -14.61
C ALA A 169 21.67 5.76 -13.75
N GLU A 170 21.40 4.47 -13.56
CA GLU A 170 22.20 3.55 -12.74
C GLU A 170 22.38 4.02 -11.28
N VAL A 171 21.33 4.61 -10.69
CA VAL A 171 21.37 4.98 -9.27
C VAL A 171 21.45 3.70 -8.42
N PRO A 172 22.44 3.52 -7.52
CA PRO A 172 22.66 2.25 -6.83
C PRO A 172 21.50 1.80 -5.93
N LEU A 173 20.80 2.75 -5.30
CA LEU A 173 19.66 2.48 -4.42
C LEU A 173 18.50 3.43 -4.73
N ILE A 174 17.33 2.85 -5.00
CA ILE A 174 16.11 3.61 -5.28
C ILE A 174 15.06 3.29 -4.21
N VAL A 175 14.56 4.33 -3.53
CA VAL A 175 13.51 4.24 -2.51
C VAL A 175 12.28 5.01 -3.00
N ALA A 176 11.18 4.31 -3.30
CA ALA A 176 9.96 4.91 -3.85
C ALA A 176 8.81 4.88 -2.85
N VAL A 177 8.28 6.04 -2.47
CA VAL A 177 7.27 6.20 -1.38
C VAL A 177 5.84 6.39 -1.88
N ALA A 178 5.64 6.33 -3.19
CA ALA A 178 4.32 6.52 -3.75
C ALA A 178 3.46 5.28 -3.55
N GLU A 179 2.21 5.46 -3.09
CA GLU A 179 1.21 4.39 -3.03
C GLU A 179 0.26 4.44 -4.18
N HIS A 180 -0.50 3.36 -4.33
CA HIS A 180 -1.55 3.27 -5.34
C HIS A 180 -0.95 3.53 -6.72
N ILE A 181 0.28 3.03 -6.94
CA ILE A 181 0.87 2.92 -8.26
C ILE A 181 0.08 1.85 -9.00
N PRO A 182 -0.39 2.10 -10.23
CA PRO A 182 -1.10 1.10 -10.99
C PRO A 182 -0.26 -0.19 -11.13
N LEU A 183 -0.87 -1.32 -10.84
CA LEU A 183 -0.22 -2.63 -10.80
C LEU A 183 0.42 -2.99 -12.13
N HIS A 184 -0.29 -2.73 -13.24
CA HIS A 184 0.22 -3.01 -14.57
C HIS A 184 1.38 -2.09 -14.97
N ASP A 185 1.45 -0.88 -14.40
CA ASP A 185 2.60 0.00 -14.60
C ASP A 185 3.83 -0.57 -13.87
N MET A 186 3.64 -1.20 -12.72
CA MET A 186 4.70 -1.93 -12.01
C MET A 186 5.16 -3.20 -12.73
N ILE A 187 4.25 -3.97 -13.34
CA ILE A 187 4.65 -5.11 -14.20
C ILE A 187 5.56 -4.62 -15.34
N ARG A 188 5.20 -3.50 -15.99
CA ARG A 188 5.95 -2.88 -17.09
C ARG A 188 7.26 -2.22 -16.67
N VAL A 189 7.52 -2.03 -15.37
CA VAL A 189 8.87 -1.65 -14.94
C VAL A 189 9.84 -2.77 -15.32
N GLY A 190 9.37 -4.02 -15.34
CA GLY A 190 10.17 -5.19 -15.62
C GLY A 190 11.21 -5.32 -14.52
N PHE A 191 10.95 -6.14 -13.50
CA PHE A 191 11.84 -6.30 -12.33
C PHE A 191 13.17 -7.03 -12.65
N SER A 192 13.67 -6.91 -13.88
CA SER A 192 14.94 -7.45 -14.31
C SER A 192 16.06 -6.55 -13.77
N GLU A 193 16.75 -7.05 -12.74
CA GLU A 193 18.11 -6.67 -12.32
C GLU A 193 18.33 -5.42 -11.45
N TYR A 194 17.30 -4.66 -11.05
CA TYR A 194 17.47 -3.51 -10.14
C TYR A 194 16.74 -3.68 -8.80
N LEU A 195 17.46 -3.41 -7.70
CA LEU A 195 16.87 -3.35 -6.37
C LEU A 195 16.05 -2.06 -6.25
N MET A 196 14.73 -2.21 -6.28
CA MET A 196 13.81 -1.14 -5.93
C MET A 196 13.28 -1.40 -4.52
N ILE A 197 13.54 -0.49 -3.59
CA ILE A 197 12.81 -0.49 -2.33
C ILE A 197 11.51 0.26 -2.61
N GLU A 198 10.43 -0.49 -2.79
CA GLU A 198 9.10 0.09 -2.74
C GLU A 198 8.71 0.29 -1.28
N THR A 199 8.50 1.54 -0.94
CA THR A 199 8.01 1.98 0.35
C THR A 199 6.49 2.08 0.26
N LEU A 200 5.80 1.29 1.09
CA LEU A 200 4.42 1.53 1.46
C LEU A 200 4.23 3.02 1.75
N GLY A 201 3.26 3.66 1.13
CA GLY A 201 2.80 4.88 1.76
C GLY A 201 1.83 4.61 2.90
N SER A 202 1.26 5.72 3.32
CA SER A 202 1.22 6.06 4.73
C SER A 202 2.52 5.63 5.43
N GLU A 203 3.53 6.49 5.28
CA GLU A 203 4.70 6.58 6.18
C GLU A 203 5.80 5.49 5.99
N LEU A 204 7.00 5.99 5.63
CA LEU A 204 8.41 5.53 5.66
C LEU A 204 8.93 4.23 5.03
N THR A 205 10.17 4.36 4.52
CA THR A 205 11.26 3.41 4.77
C THR A 205 12.43 4.18 5.39
N THR A 206 12.97 3.72 6.54
CA THR A 206 14.39 3.94 6.85
C THR A 206 15.13 2.90 6.05
N THR A 207 16.13 3.30 5.28
CA THR A 207 17.10 2.35 4.73
C THR A 207 18.45 2.80 5.27
N TYR A 208 18.96 2.08 6.27
CA TYR A 208 20.40 2.03 6.48
C TYR A 208 20.86 0.95 5.51
N LEU A 209 21.55 1.27 4.43
CA LEU A 209 22.16 0.24 3.58
C LEU A 209 23.61 0.61 3.45
N ASP A 210 24.50 0.05 4.25
CA ASP A 210 25.93 0.03 3.92
C ASP A 210 26.18 -1.15 2.97
N THR A 211 25.55 -1.08 1.79
CA THR A 211 25.67 -2.13 0.78
C THR A 211 26.27 -1.55 -0.48
N CYS A 212 27.38 -2.14 -0.90
CA CYS A 212 27.91 -1.88 -2.23
C CYS A 212 27.18 -2.79 -3.21
N TYR A 213 26.67 -2.18 -4.29
CA TYR A 213 26.25 -2.92 -5.46
C TYR A 213 27.49 -3.53 -6.12
N ASP A 214 27.60 -4.85 -6.07
CA ASP A 214 28.66 -5.57 -6.77
C ASP A 214 28.25 -5.79 -8.23
N LYS A 215 28.93 -5.06 -9.13
CA LYS A 215 28.69 -5.12 -10.58
C LYS A 215 28.95 -6.51 -11.18
N ASP A 216 29.80 -7.32 -10.56
CA ASP A 216 30.15 -8.65 -11.06
C ASP A 216 29.13 -9.71 -10.61
N THR A 217 28.59 -9.58 -9.40
CA THR A 217 27.59 -10.56 -8.89
C THR A 217 26.14 -10.13 -9.12
N LYS A 218 25.86 -8.88 -9.53
CA LYS A 218 24.50 -8.33 -9.65
C LYS A 218 23.65 -8.51 -8.38
N PHE A 219 24.28 -8.43 -7.21
CA PHE A 219 23.67 -8.56 -5.88
C PHE A 219 24.27 -7.53 -4.92
N LEU A 220 23.51 -7.13 -3.90
CA LEU A 220 24.04 -6.33 -2.79
C LEU A 220 25.00 -7.18 -1.94
N LYS A 221 26.17 -6.61 -1.62
CA LYS A 221 27.06 -7.12 -0.56
C LYS A 221 27.18 -6.07 0.55
N ALA A 222 27.15 -6.50 1.81
CA ALA A 222 27.57 -5.65 2.92
C ALA A 222 29.01 -5.17 2.69
N CYS A 223 29.23 -3.86 2.63
CA CYS A 223 30.50 -3.31 2.19
C CYS A 223 31.51 -3.19 3.34
N ARG A 224 32.74 -3.66 3.13
CA ARG A 224 33.78 -3.79 4.17
C ARG A 224 34.59 -2.51 4.45
N SER A 225 34.29 -1.39 3.79
CA SER A 225 35.14 -0.19 3.84
C SER A 225 34.51 0.96 4.63
N GLN A 226 35.12 1.26 5.77
CA GLN A 226 35.12 2.54 6.51
C GLN A 226 33.88 3.46 6.33
N PHE A 227 32.99 3.40 7.32
CA PHE A 227 32.13 4.50 7.79
C PHE A 227 31.39 5.34 6.73
N THR A 228 30.64 4.71 5.81
CA THR A 228 29.66 5.46 5.01
C THR A 228 28.25 4.94 5.25
N ARG A 229 27.66 5.37 6.36
CA ARG A 229 26.26 5.07 6.70
C ARG A 229 25.32 5.89 5.83
N TYR A 230 24.60 5.22 4.93
CA TYR A 230 23.52 5.85 4.18
C TYR A 230 22.33 6.11 5.09
N HIS A 231 21.92 7.37 5.15
CA HIS A 231 20.84 7.84 5.98
C HIS A 231 19.73 8.36 5.06
N LEU A 232 19.01 7.52 4.32
CA LEU A 232 17.80 7.99 3.63
C LEU A 232 16.68 8.11 4.67
N ARG A 233 16.60 9.28 5.33
CA ARG A 233 15.75 9.51 6.51
C ARG A 233 14.55 10.39 6.15
N GLY A 234 13.65 9.88 5.32
CA GLY A 234 12.39 10.57 4.98
C GLY A 234 11.22 10.07 5.82
N PHE A 235 10.34 10.99 6.25
CA PHE A 235 8.98 10.74 6.79
C PHE A 235 8.80 10.14 8.20
N GLN A 236 9.82 10.05 9.05
CA GLN A 236 9.78 9.17 10.24
C GLN A 236 9.25 9.83 11.51
N PRO A 237 8.57 9.12 12.44
CA PRO A 237 8.58 9.51 13.84
C PRO A 237 9.96 9.21 14.40
N LEU A 238 10.87 10.14 14.14
CA LEU A 238 12.26 10.15 14.61
C LEU A 238 12.41 9.76 16.10
N PRO A 239 11.47 10.10 17.02
CA PRO A 239 11.55 9.67 18.41
C PRO A 239 11.54 8.15 18.63
N CYS A 240 11.14 7.34 17.65
CA CYS A 240 11.06 5.88 17.77
C CYS A 240 12.37 5.15 17.42
N PHE A 241 13.38 5.87 16.95
CA PHE A 241 14.62 5.29 16.46
C PHE A 241 15.82 5.75 17.28
N SER A 242 16.73 4.82 17.57
CA SER A 242 18.06 5.14 18.08
C SER A 242 19.08 4.17 17.53
N PRO A 243 20.36 4.57 17.36
CA PRO A 243 21.41 3.62 17.03
C PRO A 243 21.45 2.45 18.03
N GLY A 244 21.62 1.24 17.52
CA GLY A 244 21.81 0.03 18.32
C GLY A 244 22.15 -1.18 17.47
N ARG A 245 21.59 -2.33 17.83
CA ARG A 245 22.06 -3.66 17.38
C ARG A 245 20.97 -4.56 16.80
N VAL A 246 19.74 -4.07 16.67
CA VAL A 246 18.61 -4.84 16.13
C VAL A 246 18.32 -4.43 14.70
N GLY A 247 18.33 -5.41 13.80
CA GLY A 247 17.85 -5.28 12.43
C GLY A 247 16.35 -5.48 12.35
N ILE A 248 15.65 -4.68 11.56
CA ILE A 248 14.20 -4.81 11.34
C ILE A 248 13.94 -4.96 9.84
N VAL A 249 13.24 -6.00 9.42
CA VAL A 249 12.71 -6.15 8.06
C VAL A 249 11.19 -6.27 8.15
N ALA A 250 10.47 -5.42 7.43
CA ALA A 250 9.02 -5.31 7.57
C ALA A 250 8.32 -5.06 6.24
N ARG A 251 7.20 -5.76 6.02
CA ARG A 251 6.25 -5.43 4.95
C ARG A 251 5.41 -4.22 5.29
N SER A 252 5.03 -4.07 6.57
CA SER A 252 4.16 -3.00 7.05
C SER A 252 4.92 -1.87 7.75
N GLY A 253 4.67 -0.63 7.31
CA GLY A 253 5.27 0.60 7.86
C GLY A 253 4.88 0.81 9.33
N THR A 254 3.58 0.89 9.65
CA THR A 254 3.12 1.14 11.02
C THR A 254 3.55 0.05 12.01
N LEU A 255 3.54 -1.22 11.60
CA LEU A 255 4.09 -2.31 12.43
C LEU A 255 5.61 -2.18 12.63
N SER A 256 6.34 -1.66 11.63
CA SER A 256 7.79 -1.42 11.75
C SER A 256 8.11 -0.35 12.79
N TYR A 257 7.34 0.74 12.88
CA TYR A 257 7.55 1.80 13.90
C TYR A 257 7.24 1.32 15.28
N GLU A 258 6.19 0.53 15.42
CA GLU A 258 5.87 -0.04 16.70
C GLU A 258 6.93 -1.05 17.15
N THR A 259 7.49 -1.81 16.22
CA THR A 259 8.61 -2.74 16.46
C THR A 259 9.89 -1.98 16.85
N ALA A 260 10.23 -0.90 16.13
CA ALA A 260 11.36 -0.03 16.46
C ALA A 260 11.18 0.61 17.85
N SER A 261 9.98 1.10 18.14
CA SER A 261 9.64 1.67 19.45
C SER A 261 9.69 0.62 20.56
N SER A 262 9.24 -0.61 20.31
CA SER A 262 9.31 -1.72 21.26
C SER A 262 10.75 -2.11 21.61
N THR A 263 11.60 -2.24 20.60
CA THR A 263 13.02 -2.55 20.76
C THR A 263 13.74 -1.43 21.51
N LEU A 264 13.50 -0.18 21.13
CA LEU A 264 14.04 1.01 21.82
C LEU A 264 13.70 1.02 23.32
N ARG A 265 12.42 0.80 23.68
CA ARG A 265 11.99 0.74 25.09
C ARG A 265 12.66 -0.38 25.89
N SER A 266 13.07 -1.44 25.20
CA SER A 266 13.81 -2.56 25.81
C SER A 266 15.30 -2.27 25.98
N GLY A 267 15.78 -1.10 25.53
CA GLY A 267 17.19 -0.72 25.49
C GLY A 267 17.93 -1.26 24.27
N LEU A 268 17.20 -1.71 23.25
CA LEU A 268 17.73 -2.27 22.02
C LEU A 268 17.46 -1.29 20.87
N GLY A 269 18.39 -0.37 20.62
CA GLY A 269 18.34 0.46 19.42
C GLY A 269 18.49 -0.36 18.13
N GLN A 270 18.26 0.29 16.99
CA GLN A 270 18.26 -0.35 15.68
C GLN A 270 19.62 -0.17 15.00
N SER A 271 20.14 -1.25 14.41
CA SER A 271 21.27 -1.20 13.49
C SER A 271 20.77 -0.72 12.12
N MET A 272 19.65 -1.30 11.68
CA MET A 272 19.05 -1.08 10.38
C MET A 272 17.55 -1.39 10.42
N CYS A 273 16.74 -0.63 9.69
CA CYS A 273 15.37 -1.00 9.39
C CYS A 273 15.24 -1.07 7.87
N ILE A 274 14.43 -1.98 7.34
CA ILE A 274 14.17 -2.19 5.92
C ILE A 274 12.68 -2.41 5.75
N GLY A 275 11.99 -1.43 5.17
CA GLY A 275 10.60 -1.55 4.73
C GLY A 275 10.57 -2.05 3.30
N VAL A 276 10.01 -3.24 3.05
CA VAL A 276 10.02 -3.87 1.72
C VAL A 276 8.77 -3.56 0.88
N GLY A 277 7.75 -2.97 1.49
CA GLY A 277 6.48 -2.72 0.82
C GLY A 277 5.45 -3.82 1.09
N GLY A 278 4.18 -3.44 1.05
CA GLY A 278 3.03 -4.36 1.09
C GLY A 278 2.28 -4.39 -0.24
N ASP A 279 2.83 -3.81 -1.30
CA ASP A 279 2.23 -3.90 -2.63
C ASP A 279 2.23 -5.34 -3.16
N ILE A 280 1.45 -5.60 -4.21
CA ILE A 280 1.34 -6.94 -4.78
C ILE A 280 2.69 -7.39 -5.37
N LEU A 281 3.44 -6.45 -5.96
CA LEU A 281 4.73 -6.69 -6.63
C LEU A 281 5.81 -5.78 -6.04
N PRO A 282 6.30 -6.04 -4.81
CA PRO A 282 7.36 -5.24 -4.23
C PRO A 282 8.68 -5.45 -4.97
N GLY A 283 9.45 -4.38 -5.15
CA GLY A 283 10.76 -4.47 -5.80
C GLY A 283 11.83 -5.19 -4.97
N THR A 284 11.71 -5.18 -3.64
CA THR A 284 12.61 -5.85 -2.69
C THR A 284 11.81 -6.88 -1.90
N SER A 285 12.37 -8.06 -1.67
CA SER A 285 11.70 -9.10 -0.87
C SER A 285 12.15 -9.08 0.59
N ILE A 286 11.37 -9.72 1.48
CA ILE A 286 11.77 -9.98 2.88
C ILE A 286 13.09 -10.77 2.92
N ARG A 287 13.27 -11.72 2.00
CA ARG A 287 14.49 -12.51 1.88
C ARG A 287 15.71 -11.63 1.62
N ASP A 288 15.60 -10.67 0.70
CA ASP A 288 16.71 -9.74 0.40
C ASP A 288 17.08 -8.93 1.64
N GLY A 289 16.08 -8.40 2.35
CA GLY A 289 16.30 -7.68 3.61
C GLY A 289 16.92 -8.56 4.70
N LEU A 290 16.49 -9.82 4.82
CA LEU A 290 17.09 -10.78 5.75
C LEU A 290 18.56 -11.06 5.43
N GLN A 291 18.91 -11.19 4.16
CA GLN A 291 20.29 -11.40 3.74
C GLN A 291 21.18 -10.22 4.14
N VAL A 292 20.75 -8.99 3.85
CA VAL A 292 21.46 -7.77 4.26
C VAL A 292 21.68 -7.74 5.78
N LEU A 293 20.62 -7.98 6.57
CA LEU A 293 20.69 -7.97 8.03
C LEU A 293 21.53 -9.12 8.60
N ALA A 294 21.58 -10.26 7.92
CA ALA A 294 22.43 -11.38 8.32
C ALA A 294 23.91 -11.12 8.05
N GLU A 295 24.24 -10.38 7.00
CA GLU A 295 25.61 -10.00 6.64
C GLU A 295 26.12 -8.78 7.44
N ASP A 296 25.24 -7.89 7.91
CA ASP A 296 25.64 -6.69 8.68
C ASP A 296 26.23 -7.03 10.06
N GLU A 297 27.51 -6.71 10.27
CA GLU A 297 28.22 -6.96 11.54
C GLU A 297 27.62 -6.19 12.74
N ASN A 298 26.92 -5.08 12.51
CA ASN A 298 26.28 -4.29 13.57
C ASN A 298 24.94 -4.89 14.04
N THR A 299 24.37 -5.81 13.27
CA THR A 299 23.12 -6.47 13.59
C THR A 299 23.40 -7.73 14.42
N GLU A 300 22.97 -7.74 15.68
CA GLU A 300 23.07 -8.89 16.59
C GLU A 300 21.76 -9.68 16.68
N ALA A 301 20.61 -9.09 16.34
CA ALA A 301 19.31 -9.75 16.33
C ALA A 301 18.38 -9.17 15.25
N ILE A 302 17.42 -9.96 14.77
CA ILE A 302 16.53 -9.56 13.67
C ILE A 302 15.06 -9.66 14.10
N ALA A 303 14.30 -8.58 13.87
CA ALA A 303 12.84 -8.57 13.89
C ALA A 303 12.30 -8.65 12.46
N LEU A 304 11.48 -9.67 12.18
CA LEU A 304 10.79 -9.85 10.91
C LEU A 304 9.30 -9.57 11.08
N VAL A 305 8.76 -8.67 10.29
CA VAL A 305 7.33 -8.35 10.28
C VAL A 305 6.76 -8.66 8.90
N GLY A 306 6.01 -9.76 8.80
CA GLY A 306 5.29 -10.17 7.60
C GLY A 306 3.77 -10.01 7.75
N GLU A 307 3.05 -10.34 6.69
CA GLU A 307 1.59 -10.22 6.61
C GLU A 307 1.00 -11.24 5.63
N ILE A 308 -0.32 -11.27 5.51
CA ILE A 308 -1.02 -12.11 4.54
C ILE A 308 -0.74 -11.68 3.09
N GLY A 309 -0.79 -12.64 2.17
CA GLY A 309 -0.62 -12.44 0.72
C GLY A 309 0.80 -12.77 0.24
N GLY A 310 0.90 -13.43 -0.91
CA GLY A 310 2.17 -13.90 -1.48
C GLY A 310 2.86 -15.03 -0.70
N GLU A 311 4.01 -15.44 -1.21
CA GLU A 311 4.84 -16.54 -0.71
C GLU A 311 6.16 -16.08 -0.08
N ALA A 312 6.42 -14.77 -0.04
CA ALA A 312 7.68 -14.19 0.41
C ALA A 312 8.09 -14.65 1.84
N GLU A 313 7.12 -14.82 2.73
CA GLU A 313 7.36 -15.30 4.09
C GLU A 313 7.73 -16.80 4.14
N ILE A 314 7.20 -17.61 3.21
CA ILE A 314 7.58 -19.03 3.10
C ILE A 314 9.02 -19.13 2.60
N GLU A 315 9.37 -18.36 1.57
CA GLU A 315 10.75 -18.30 1.09
C GLU A 315 11.72 -17.78 2.14
N ALA A 316 11.32 -16.75 2.89
CA ALA A 316 12.09 -16.24 4.01
C ALA A 316 12.32 -17.33 5.07
N ALA A 317 11.30 -18.11 5.41
CA ALA A 317 11.42 -19.22 6.36
C ALA A 317 12.39 -20.30 5.85
N ASP A 318 12.33 -20.68 4.57
CA ASP A 318 13.25 -21.65 3.98
C ASP A 318 14.69 -21.12 3.88
N TRP A 319 14.85 -19.84 3.54
CA TRP A 319 16.14 -19.16 3.58
C TRP A 319 16.73 -19.15 4.99
N ILE A 320 15.91 -18.87 6.03
CA ILE A 320 16.36 -18.89 7.44
C ILE A 320 16.86 -20.28 7.85
N LYS A 321 16.18 -21.36 7.42
CA LYS A 321 16.65 -22.74 7.68
C LYS A 321 18.03 -22.97 7.09
N ASN A 322 18.23 -22.55 5.83
CA ASN A 322 19.52 -22.69 5.15
C ASN A 322 20.60 -21.84 5.84
N TYR A 323 20.30 -20.58 6.15
CA TYR A 323 21.19 -19.67 6.89
C TYR A 323 21.66 -20.29 8.22
N ARG A 324 20.73 -20.87 8.99
CA ARG A 324 21.04 -21.54 10.26
C ARG A 324 21.84 -22.83 10.08
N ALA A 325 21.67 -23.54 8.96
CA ALA A 325 22.40 -24.77 8.69
C ALA A 325 23.88 -24.51 8.34
N ILE A 326 24.18 -23.38 7.68
CA ILE A 326 25.54 -23.05 7.21
C ILE A 326 26.30 -22.08 8.11
N THR A 327 25.62 -21.42 9.05
CA THR A 327 26.22 -20.40 9.92
C THR A 327 26.46 -20.97 11.33
N GLU A 328 27.70 -20.88 11.84
CA GLU A 328 28.06 -21.41 13.15
C GLU A 328 27.29 -20.74 14.31
N LYS A 329 27.09 -19.41 14.22
CA LYS A 329 26.38 -18.61 15.22
C LYS A 329 25.30 -17.76 14.53
N PRO A 330 24.17 -18.35 14.12
CA PRO A 330 23.13 -17.61 13.44
C PRO A 330 22.50 -16.59 14.38
N LYS A 331 22.23 -15.39 13.87
CA LYS A 331 21.59 -14.31 14.63
C LYS A 331 20.17 -14.75 15.07
N PRO A 332 19.74 -14.44 16.31
CA PRO A 332 18.38 -14.68 16.75
C PRO A 332 17.36 -13.90 15.89
N ILE A 333 16.27 -14.57 15.52
CA ILE A 333 15.19 -14.01 14.70
C ILE A 333 13.85 -14.18 15.43
N ALA A 334 13.13 -13.08 15.60
CA ALA A 334 11.72 -13.06 16.00
C ALA A 334 10.85 -12.64 14.81
N ALA A 335 9.65 -13.21 14.68
CA ALA A 335 8.76 -12.99 13.56
C ALA A 335 7.31 -12.70 14.00
N LEU A 336 6.65 -11.77 13.31
CA LEU A 336 5.22 -11.47 13.40
C LEU A 336 4.58 -11.68 12.02
N ILE A 337 3.36 -12.24 11.98
CA ILE A 337 2.54 -12.33 10.77
C ILE A 337 1.17 -11.75 11.06
N GLY A 338 0.82 -10.64 10.41
CA GLY A 338 -0.52 -10.05 10.48
C GLY A 338 -1.49 -10.64 9.45
N GLY A 339 -2.78 -10.60 9.75
CA GLY A 339 -3.87 -11.05 8.88
C GLY A 339 -4.33 -12.48 9.14
N ILE A 340 -4.30 -12.96 10.39
CA ILE A 340 -4.84 -14.27 10.78
C ILE A 340 -6.36 -14.28 10.58
N GLU A 341 -7.02 -13.21 11.00
CA GLU A 341 -8.47 -12.99 10.89
C GLU A 341 -8.86 -12.20 9.62
N ALA A 342 -7.95 -12.11 8.65
CA ALA A 342 -8.23 -11.45 7.37
C ALA A 342 -9.37 -12.15 6.64
N VAL A 343 -10.32 -11.36 6.13
CA VAL A 343 -11.49 -11.91 5.43
C VAL A 343 -11.07 -12.40 4.04
N PRO A 344 -11.31 -13.69 3.69
CA PRO A 344 -10.88 -14.25 2.41
C PRO A 344 -11.39 -13.47 1.20
N GLY A 345 -10.51 -13.22 0.24
CA GLY A 345 -10.82 -12.49 -0.99
C GLY A 345 -11.03 -10.99 -0.84
N ARG A 346 -10.84 -10.42 0.36
CA ARG A 346 -10.90 -8.98 0.63
C ARG A 346 -9.49 -8.40 0.71
N ILE A 347 -9.31 -7.20 0.17
CA ILE A 347 -8.11 -6.40 0.39
C ILE A 347 -8.24 -5.72 1.74
N MET A 348 -7.37 -6.07 2.69
CA MET A 348 -7.44 -5.59 4.08
C MET A 348 -6.75 -4.23 4.27
N GLY A 349 -6.42 -3.48 3.23
CA GLY A 349 -5.82 -2.15 3.40
C GLY A 349 -5.03 -1.70 2.18
N HIS A 350 -3.72 -1.92 2.18
CA HIS A 350 -2.90 -1.68 0.99
C HIS A 350 -3.08 -2.82 -0.03
N ALA A 351 -2.64 -2.58 -1.27
CA ALA A 351 -2.98 -3.39 -2.43
C ALA A 351 -2.61 -4.87 -2.30
N GLY A 352 -1.51 -5.23 -1.62
CA GLY A 352 -1.07 -6.62 -1.46
C GLY A 352 -1.54 -7.37 -0.22
N ALA A 353 -2.31 -6.76 0.70
CA ALA A 353 -2.81 -7.40 1.93
C ALA A 353 -4.04 -8.31 1.69
N PHE A 354 -3.88 -9.31 0.83
CA PHE A 354 -4.86 -10.36 0.56
C PHE A 354 -4.20 -11.56 -0.12
N ALA A 355 -4.83 -12.73 -0.02
CA ALA A 355 -4.35 -13.96 -0.67
C ALA A 355 -4.95 -14.16 -2.08
N LEU A 356 -4.11 -14.49 -3.05
CA LEU A 356 -4.51 -15.00 -4.36
C LEU A 356 -4.76 -16.52 -4.33
N PRO A 357 -5.48 -17.09 -5.32
CA PRO A 357 -5.68 -18.53 -5.41
C PRO A 357 -4.36 -19.32 -5.34
N GLY A 358 -4.27 -20.25 -4.39
CA GLY A 358 -3.09 -21.10 -4.18
C GLY A 358 -2.00 -20.52 -3.28
N GLU A 359 -2.13 -19.27 -2.82
CA GLU A 359 -1.19 -18.69 -1.85
C GLU A 359 -1.39 -19.22 -0.42
N PRO A 360 -0.32 -19.28 0.40
CA PRO A 360 -0.39 -19.76 1.77
C PRO A 360 -1.18 -18.81 2.69
N SER A 361 -1.88 -19.39 3.66
CA SER A 361 -2.56 -18.61 4.71
C SER A 361 -1.57 -17.99 5.70
N ALA A 362 -2.01 -16.99 6.47
CA ALA A 362 -1.20 -16.45 7.58
C ALA A 362 -0.76 -17.54 8.56
N GLN A 363 -1.62 -18.53 8.81
CA GLN A 363 -1.31 -19.66 9.69
C GLN A 363 -0.22 -20.58 9.12
N ASP A 364 -0.23 -20.82 7.80
CA ASP A 364 0.81 -21.60 7.13
C ASP A 364 2.17 -20.89 7.22
N LYS A 365 2.19 -19.56 7.06
CA LYS A 365 3.39 -18.71 7.23
C LYS A 365 3.94 -18.77 8.65
N ILE A 366 3.07 -18.67 9.67
CA ILE A 366 3.46 -18.82 11.07
C ILE A 366 4.08 -20.20 11.34
N GLN A 367 3.48 -21.27 10.80
CA GLN A 367 4.03 -22.62 10.92
C GLN A 367 5.40 -22.74 10.24
N ALA A 368 5.59 -22.14 9.07
CA ALA A 368 6.87 -22.12 8.37
C ALA A 368 7.96 -21.44 9.21
N PHE A 369 7.68 -20.28 9.81
CA PHE A 369 8.63 -19.60 10.69
C PHE A 369 8.93 -20.35 11.99
N ARG A 370 7.93 -21.02 12.58
CA ARG A 370 8.16 -21.94 13.72
C ARG A 370 9.08 -23.09 13.32
N ALA A 371 8.87 -23.69 12.15
CA ALA A 371 9.74 -24.74 11.62
C ALA A 371 11.16 -24.23 11.32
N ALA A 372 11.31 -22.94 11.00
CA ALA A 372 12.59 -22.26 10.84
C ALA A 372 13.24 -21.81 12.18
N SER A 373 12.69 -22.23 13.33
CA SER A 373 13.18 -21.88 14.67
C SER A 373 13.19 -20.36 14.96
N CYS A 374 12.23 -19.62 14.40
CA CYS A 374 12.00 -18.22 14.76
C CYS A 374 11.10 -18.14 16.00
N ALA A 375 11.34 -17.15 16.86
CA ALA A 375 10.42 -16.82 17.94
C ALA A 375 9.20 -16.11 17.35
N ILE A 376 7.99 -16.66 17.52
CA ILE A 376 6.77 -16.01 17.03
C ILE A 376 6.25 -15.06 18.09
N VAL A 377 5.98 -13.82 17.69
CA VAL A 377 5.26 -12.83 18.50
C VAL A 377 3.89 -12.59 17.89
N ASN A 378 2.91 -12.22 18.71
CA ASN A 378 1.54 -11.93 18.27
C ASN A 378 1.23 -10.43 18.16
N HIS A 379 2.09 -9.57 18.71
CA HIS A 379 1.92 -8.12 18.66
C HIS A 379 3.29 -7.42 18.65
N PRO A 380 3.49 -6.32 17.91
CA PRO A 380 4.78 -5.65 17.77
C PRO A 380 5.38 -5.15 19.10
N SER A 381 4.54 -4.87 20.10
CA SER A 381 5.01 -4.52 21.45
C SER A 381 5.91 -5.58 22.09
N ARG A 382 5.82 -6.85 21.67
CA ARG A 382 6.56 -7.98 22.23
C ARG A 382 7.97 -8.17 21.67
N PHE A 383 8.31 -7.54 20.53
CA PHE A 383 9.63 -7.73 19.92
C PHE A 383 10.78 -7.35 20.84
N GLY A 384 10.72 -6.19 21.49
CA GLY A 384 11.77 -5.72 22.39
C GLY A 384 12.08 -6.69 23.53
N PRO A 385 11.09 -7.08 24.37
CA PRO A 385 11.30 -8.05 25.45
C PRO A 385 11.82 -9.41 24.94
N VAL A 386 11.25 -9.94 23.85
CA VAL A 386 11.64 -11.24 23.29
C VAL A 386 13.08 -11.22 22.78
N LEU A 387 13.44 -10.22 21.97
CA LEU A 387 14.80 -10.11 21.42
C LEU A 387 15.83 -9.84 22.52
N LYS A 388 15.47 -9.08 23.55
CA LYS A 388 16.34 -8.86 24.72
C LYS A 388 16.64 -10.16 25.45
N SER A 389 15.63 -10.99 25.67
CA SER A 389 15.81 -12.32 26.27
C SER A 389 16.68 -13.22 25.39
N MET A 390 16.44 -13.23 24.08
CA MET A 390 17.23 -14.04 23.14
C MET A 390 18.71 -13.65 23.13
N LEU A 391 19.01 -12.34 23.16
CA LEU A 391 20.37 -11.82 23.23
C LEU A 391 21.06 -12.09 24.56
N ALA A 392 20.30 -12.15 25.67
CA ALA A 392 20.82 -12.48 26.99
C ALA A 392 21.11 -13.99 27.18
N GLY A 393 20.75 -14.84 26.20
CA GLY A 393 20.89 -16.29 26.30
C GLY A 393 19.90 -16.95 27.26
N SER A 394 18.88 -16.22 27.73
CA SER A 394 17.81 -16.79 28.56
C SER A 394 16.79 -17.51 27.67
N THR A 395 16.62 -18.81 27.90
CA THR A 395 15.52 -19.58 27.33
C THR A 395 14.21 -19.12 27.97
N LEU A 396 13.38 -18.40 27.23
CA LEU A 396 11.97 -18.24 27.59
C LEU A 396 11.34 -19.64 27.55
N SER A 397 10.74 -20.07 28.65
CA SER A 397 9.96 -21.30 28.67
C SER A 397 8.87 -21.21 27.62
N ARG A 398 8.56 -22.31 26.93
CA ARG A 398 7.54 -22.39 25.85
C ARG A 398 6.12 -21.96 26.27
N HIS A 399 5.91 -21.65 27.55
CA HIS A 399 4.66 -21.13 28.11
C HIS A 399 4.63 -19.61 28.34
N ASP A 400 5.75 -18.89 28.27
CA ASP A 400 5.82 -17.45 28.62
C ASP A 400 5.69 -16.50 27.43
N ALA A 401 5.68 -17.01 26.19
CA ALA A 401 5.43 -16.20 25.00
C ALA A 401 3.96 -15.73 24.88
N THR A 402 3.06 -16.28 25.72
CA THR A 402 1.61 -16.02 25.71
C THR A 402 1.04 -15.56 27.04
N SER A 403 1.81 -15.54 28.13
CA SER A 403 1.26 -15.25 29.47
C SER A 403 2.36 -14.83 30.45
N ALA A 404 2.51 -13.52 30.64
CA ALA A 404 3.25 -12.95 31.76
C ALA A 404 2.27 -12.23 32.69
N SER A 405 1.43 -13.00 33.39
CA SER A 405 0.66 -12.54 34.54
C SER A 405 1.12 -13.30 35.79
N SER A 406 1.35 -12.56 36.86
CA SER A 406 1.87 -13.00 38.16
C SER A 406 1.01 -14.05 38.88
N GLY A 407 1.61 -15.21 39.18
CA GLY A 407 1.55 -15.96 40.44
C GLY A 407 0.20 -16.45 41.02
N THR A 408 -0.04 -17.77 40.96
CA THR A 408 -0.02 -18.76 42.08
C THR A 408 -0.77 -20.03 41.67
N GLY A 409 -0.21 -21.20 42.01
CA GLY A 409 -0.44 -22.45 41.27
C GLY A 409 -1.65 -23.31 41.67
N SER A 410 -1.95 -24.27 40.80
CA SER A 410 -2.29 -25.66 41.17
C SER A 410 -2.19 -26.54 39.93
N GLN A 411 -1.35 -27.59 39.99
CA GLN A 411 -1.27 -28.64 38.99
C GLN A 411 -2.55 -29.50 39.03
N CYS A 412 -3.10 -29.86 37.88
CA CYS A 412 -3.92 -31.06 37.75
C CYS A 412 -3.57 -31.84 36.48
N ARG A 413 -3.24 -33.12 36.68
CA ARG A 413 -2.93 -34.13 35.67
C ARG A 413 -4.15 -34.43 34.80
N GLY A 414 -3.91 -34.75 33.54
CA GLY A 414 -4.92 -34.90 32.51
C GLY A 414 -5.73 -36.20 32.53
N ILE A 415 -6.69 -36.26 31.59
CA ILE A 415 -7.31 -37.49 31.10
C ILE A 415 -7.48 -37.35 29.58
N HIS A 416 -6.87 -38.28 28.84
CA HIS A 416 -7.16 -38.53 27.44
C HIS A 416 -8.57 -39.11 27.30
N THR A 417 -9.41 -38.49 26.47
CA THR A 417 -10.49 -39.21 25.80
C THR A 417 -10.55 -38.79 24.33
N ALA A 418 -10.40 -39.79 23.47
CA ALA A 418 -10.58 -39.67 22.03
C ALA A 418 -12.06 -39.52 21.70
N THR A 419 -12.44 -38.53 20.90
CA THR A 419 -13.70 -38.54 20.15
C THR A 419 -13.62 -37.75 18.84
N ARG A 420 -13.82 -38.49 17.74
CA ARG A 420 -14.50 -38.12 16.47
C ARG A 420 -14.29 -36.71 15.88
N ARG A 421 -13.60 -36.64 14.73
CA ARG A 421 -13.66 -35.51 13.79
C ARG A 421 -15.10 -35.30 13.30
N PRO A 422 -15.71 -34.10 13.43
CA PRO A 422 -16.87 -33.73 12.64
C PRO A 422 -16.39 -33.39 11.22
N ASN A 423 -16.92 -34.10 10.23
CA ASN A 423 -16.81 -33.76 8.83
C ASN A 423 -17.99 -32.84 8.51
N THR A 424 -17.76 -31.54 8.35
CA THR A 424 -18.80 -30.57 7.97
C THR A 424 -18.44 -29.95 6.62
N ASN A 425 -18.82 -30.67 5.57
CA ASN A 425 -19.14 -30.06 4.29
C ASN A 425 -20.51 -29.38 4.45
N THR A 426 -20.51 -28.08 4.66
CA THR A 426 -21.69 -27.23 4.46
C THR A 426 -21.28 -26.06 3.59
N ALA A 427 -21.70 -26.13 2.33
CA ALA A 427 -21.62 -25.03 1.37
C ALA A 427 -22.41 -23.85 1.95
N ASN A 428 -21.71 -22.86 2.47
CA ASN A 428 -22.31 -21.61 2.88
C ASN A 428 -22.32 -20.62 1.70
N ASN A 429 -23.51 -20.33 1.21
CA ASN A 429 -23.77 -19.21 0.31
C ASN A 429 -23.71 -17.90 1.11
N TYR A 430 -22.50 -17.41 1.37
CA TYR A 430 -22.29 -16.04 1.81
C TYR A 430 -22.07 -15.16 0.57
N ARG A 431 -22.89 -14.12 0.40
CA ARG A 431 -22.64 -13.06 -0.58
C ARG A 431 -21.39 -12.31 -0.12
N GLN A 432 -20.26 -12.62 -0.74
CA GLN A 432 -18.97 -11.97 -0.51
C GLN A 432 -18.96 -10.64 -1.27
N GLN A 433 -18.77 -9.52 -0.56
CA GLN A 433 -18.51 -8.18 -1.13
C GLN A 433 -17.03 -7.86 -0.95
N THR A 434 -16.41 -7.13 -1.87
CA THR A 434 -14.95 -6.99 -1.95
C THR A 434 -14.52 -5.61 -2.47
N ARG A 435 -13.33 -5.15 -2.04
CA ARG A 435 -12.82 -3.76 -2.12
C ARG A 435 -12.10 -3.36 -3.40
N SER A 436 -12.06 -4.26 -4.34
CA SER A 436 -11.77 -3.93 -5.73
C SER A 436 -13.08 -4.04 -6.49
N ILE A 437 -13.11 -3.51 -7.72
CA ILE A 437 -14.23 -3.73 -8.61
C ILE A 437 -14.27 -5.24 -8.91
N TYR A 438 -14.94 -6.00 -8.07
CA TYR A 438 -15.29 -7.35 -8.37
C TYR A 438 -16.59 -7.30 -9.12
N LEU A 439 -16.53 -7.66 -10.40
CA LEU A 439 -17.75 -7.70 -11.19
C LEU A 439 -18.61 -8.87 -10.70
N PRO A 440 -19.91 -8.64 -10.45
CA PRO A 440 -20.86 -9.73 -10.29
C PRO A 440 -20.74 -10.71 -11.46
N GLN A 441 -20.99 -11.99 -11.23
CA GLN A 441 -20.82 -13.02 -12.27
C GLN A 441 -21.58 -12.68 -13.56
N SER A 442 -22.78 -12.10 -13.47
CA SER A 442 -23.54 -11.64 -14.64
C SER A 442 -22.78 -10.62 -15.47
N THR A 443 -22.19 -9.61 -14.81
CA THR A 443 -21.44 -8.55 -15.46
C THR A 443 -20.10 -9.06 -16.00
N ALA A 444 -19.44 -9.98 -15.29
CA ALA A 444 -18.25 -10.66 -15.78
C ALA A 444 -18.57 -11.51 -17.03
N PHE A 445 -19.73 -12.15 -17.09
CA PHE A 445 -20.19 -12.90 -18.26
C PHE A 445 -20.47 -11.98 -19.45
N ASP A 446 -21.05 -10.80 -19.22
CA ASP A 446 -21.26 -9.82 -20.29
C ASP A 446 -19.93 -9.33 -20.86
N LEU A 447 -18.92 -9.12 -20.01
CA LEU A 447 -17.57 -8.78 -20.45
C LEU A 447 -16.95 -9.94 -21.25
N LEU A 448 -17.06 -11.18 -20.78
CA LEU A 448 -16.58 -12.36 -21.51
C LEU A 448 -17.23 -12.48 -22.90
N ARG A 449 -18.53 -12.22 -23.02
CA ARG A 449 -19.26 -12.24 -24.30
C ARG A 449 -18.76 -11.17 -25.27
N GLN A 450 -18.40 -9.98 -24.77
CA GLN A 450 -17.81 -8.91 -25.61
C GLN A 450 -16.47 -9.32 -26.21
N TYR A 451 -15.69 -10.14 -25.48
CA TYR A 451 -14.44 -10.74 -25.96
C TYR A 451 -14.67 -12.03 -26.78
N GLY A 452 -15.93 -12.38 -27.11
CA GLY A 452 -16.27 -13.54 -27.92
C GLY A 452 -16.12 -14.89 -27.22
N LEU A 453 -16.05 -14.90 -25.87
CA LEU A 453 -15.83 -16.13 -25.11
C LEU A 453 -17.14 -16.88 -24.80
N PRO A 454 -17.14 -18.21 -24.93
CA PRO A 454 -18.32 -19.04 -24.64
C PRO A 454 -18.57 -19.08 -23.13
N VAL A 455 -19.76 -18.65 -22.71
CA VAL A 455 -20.25 -18.73 -21.33
C VAL A 455 -21.44 -19.69 -21.25
N ALA A 456 -21.47 -20.52 -20.21
CA ALA A 456 -22.54 -21.48 -20.00
C ALA A 456 -23.85 -20.78 -19.60
N ASP A 457 -24.99 -21.30 -20.05
CA ASP A 457 -26.30 -20.82 -19.66
C ASP A 457 -26.54 -21.04 -18.15
N ASN A 458 -26.95 -19.97 -17.45
CA ASN A 458 -27.14 -19.84 -16.00
C ASN A 458 -27.42 -21.17 -15.25
N SER A 459 -26.38 -21.84 -14.77
CA SER A 459 -26.51 -22.80 -13.67
C SER A 459 -26.00 -22.15 -12.38
N THR A 460 -26.92 -21.96 -11.44
CA THR A 460 -26.72 -21.37 -10.13
C THR A 460 -25.93 -22.31 -9.22
N SER A 461 -24.62 -22.40 -9.45
CA SER A 461 -23.57 -22.82 -8.50
C SER A 461 -22.30 -23.15 -9.29
N ALA A 462 -21.15 -22.64 -8.85
CA ALA A 462 -19.83 -23.13 -9.28
C ALA A 462 -19.84 -24.68 -9.27
N PRO A 463 -19.77 -25.36 -10.43
CA PRO A 463 -19.85 -26.81 -10.45
C PRO A 463 -18.64 -27.38 -9.74
N ASN A 464 -18.85 -28.33 -8.80
CA ASN A 464 -17.75 -29.09 -8.18
C ASN A 464 -16.87 -29.82 -9.22
N ASP A 465 -17.37 -30.00 -10.45
CA ASP A 465 -16.71 -30.66 -11.58
C ASP A 465 -16.02 -29.68 -12.56
N GLY A 466 -15.94 -28.38 -12.24
CA GLY A 466 -15.31 -27.36 -13.09
C GLY A 466 -13.78 -27.35 -12.99
N HIS A 467 -13.10 -27.15 -14.11
CA HIS A 467 -11.64 -26.97 -14.15
C HIS A 467 -11.30 -25.52 -13.82
N LEU A 468 -10.40 -25.27 -12.88
CA LEU A 468 -10.03 -23.91 -12.50
C LEU A 468 -8.98 -23.37 -13.47
N LEU A 469 -9.28 -22.23 -14.09
CA LEU A 469 -8.34 -21.46 -14.89
C LEU A 469 -8.35 -20.00 -14.40
N VAL A 470 -7.19 -19.50 -13.95
CA VAL A 470 -7.05 -18.14 -13.43
C VAL A 470 -5.93 -17.42 -14.15
N VAL A 471 -6.15 -16.19 -14.61
CA VAL A 471 -5.07 -15.27 -15.02
C VAL A 471 -4.84 -14.28 -13.89
N THR A 472 -3.64 -14.25 -13.34
CA THR A 472 -3.27 -13.37 -12.22
C THR A 472 -1.77 -13.12 -12.20
N LEU A 473 -1.21 -12.74 -11.06
CA LEU A 473 0.21 -12.47 -10.87
C LEU A 473 0.87 -13.56 -10.04
N ASN A 474 2.06 -13.95 -10.44
CA ASN A 474 2.98 -14.68 -9.59
C ASN A 474 3.85 -13.65 -8.86
N ARG A 475 3.53 -13.38 -7.60
CA ARG A 475 4.26 -12.37 -6.78
C ARG A 475 5.72 -12.73 -6.55
N LEU A 476 6.06 -14.02 -6.66
CA LEU A 476 7.43 -14.50 -6.47
C LEU A 476 8.31 -14.14 -7.66
N THR A 477 7.88 -14.51 -8.87
CA THR A 477 8.63 -14.23 -10.11
C THR A 477 8.37 -12.82 -10.64
N ARG A 478 7.40 -12.11 -10.05
CA ARG A 478 6.98 -10.75 -10.40
C ARG A 478 6.48 -10.64 -11.83
N SER A 479 5.90 -11.73 -12.32
CA SER A 479 5.38 -11.87 -13.67
C SER A 479 3.89 -12.22 -13.62
N PRO A 480 3.12 -11.91 -14.67
CA PRO A 480 1.79 -12.47 -14.80
C PRO A 480 1.89 -13.99 -15.01
N CYS A 481 0.85 -14.70 -14.57
CA CYS A 481 0.79 -16.15 -14.69
C CYS A 481 -0.62 -16.66 -14.96
N VAL A 482 -0.67 -17.83 -15.58
CA VAL A 482 -1.86 -18.66 -15.68
C VAL A 482 -1.79 -19.73 -14.61
N ILE A 483 -2.85 -19.83 -13.82
CA ILE A 483 -3.04 -20.88 -12.84
C ILE A 483 -4.02 -21.90 -13.40
N ALA A 484 -3.62 -23.16 -13.43
CA ALA A 484 -4.48 -24.25 -13.84
C ALA A 484 -4.62 -25.29 -12.71
N SER A 485 -5.86 -25.73 -12.48
CA SER A 485 -6.14 -26.85 -11.59
C SER A 485 -7.26 -27.73 -12.15
N PRO A 486 -7.12 -29.07 -12.07
CA PRO A 486 -8.18 -29.98 -12.47
C PRO A 486 -9.40 -29.85 -11.53
N PRO A 487 -10.57 -30.40 -11.90
CA PRO A 487 -11.77 -30.37 -11.07
C PRO A 487 -11.51 -30.92 -9.68
N ALA A 488 -11.92 -30.16 -8.66
CA ALA A 488 -11.59 -30.48 -7.28
C ALA A 488 -12.71 -31.29 -6.61
N ASN A 489 -12.38 -32.52 -6.21
CA ASN A 489 -12.92 -33.10 -4.97
C ASN A 489 -12.30 -32.40 -3.74
N GLY A 490 -12.40 -31.07 -3.66
CA GLY A 490 -12.14 -30.29 -2.46
C GLY A 490 -10.68 -30.13 -2.00
N SER A 491 -9.67 -30.25 -2.88
CA SER A 491 -8.27 -29.97 -2.47
C SER A 491 -7.52 -29.07 -3.46
N LEU A 492 -7.22 -27.85 -3.04
CA LEU A 492 -6.36 -26.85 -3.71
C LEU A 492 -4.90 -27.32 -3.95
N ARG A 493 -4.57 -28.59 -3.68
CA ARG A 493 -3.20 -29.14 -3.66
C ARG A 493 -2.62 -29.50 -5.03
N LYS A 494 -3.38 -29.36 -6.13
CA LYS A 494 -2.90 -29.61 -7.52
C LYS A 494 -2.98 -28.35 -8.38
N LEU A 495 -2.72 -27.20 -7.79
CA LEU A 495 -2.64 -25.94 -8.50
C LEU A 495 -1.22 -25.81 -9.07
N LYS A 496 -1.10 -25.45 -10.35
CA LYS A 496 0.19 -25.15 -10.99
C LYS A 496 0.12 -23.78 -11.65
N ARG A 497 1.21 -23.01 -11.52
CA ARG A 497 1.38 -21.69 -12.14
C ARG A 497 2.26 -21.82 -13.39
N PHE A 498 1.90 -21.05 -14.41
CA PHE A 498 2.61 -20.93 -15.67
C PHE A 498 2.84 -19.44 -15.91
N ASP A 499 4.04 -18.97 -15.61
CA ASP A 499 4.41 -17.57 -15.80
C ASP A 499 4.57 -17.27 -17.29
N TYR A 500 4.31 -16.02 -17.69
CA TYR A 500 4.50 -15.55 -19.06
C TYR A 500 5.04 -14.12 -19.09
N ASP A 501 5.74 -13.77 -20.17
CA ASP A 501 6.16 -12.41 -20.44
C ASP A 501 4.96 -11.50 -20.74
N TYR A 502 4.88 -10.36 -20.05
CA TYR A 502 3.74 -9.46 -20.13
C TYR A 502 3.56 -8.80 -21.52
N GLU A 503 4.64 -8.57 -22.27
CA GLU A 503 4.61 -7.93 -23.58
C GLU A 503 4.36 -8.95 -24.71
N VAL A 504 4.88 -10.18 -24.56
CA VAL A 504 4.62 -11.29 -25.50
C VAL A 504 3.22 -11.88 -25.31
N GLY A 505 2.74 -11.95 -24.07
CA GLY A 505 1.41 -12.45 -23.73
C GLY A 505 1.28 -13.97 -23.92
N ALA A 506 0.14 -14.40 -24.49
CA ALA A 506 -0.22 -15.82 -24.55
C ALA A 506 0.71 -16.68 -25.42
N GLU A 507 1.54 -16.08 -26.27
CA GLU A 507 2.47 -16.79 -27.15
C GLU A 507 3.66 -17.41 -26.38
N ASP A 508 3.98 -16.88 -25.20
CA ASP A 508 5.06 -17.37 -24.33
C ASP A 508 4.66 -18.62 -23.52
N LEU A 509 3.36 -18.96 -23.50
CA LEU A 509 2.83 -20.06 -22.69
C LEU A 509 2.91 -21.42 -23.39
N ASP A 510 3.35 -22.44 -22.65
CA ASP A 510 3.19 -23.84 -23.04
C ASP A 510 1.75 -24.32 -22.80
N LEU A 511 0.91 -24.12 -23.81
CA LEU A 511 -0.49 -24.53 -23.80
C LEU A 511 -0.70 -26.04 -23.64
N ASN A 512 0.25 -26.87 -24.09
CA ASN A 512 0.15 -28.32 -23.93
C ASN A 512 0.33 -28.71 -22.45
N ALA A 513 1.27 -28.07 -21.76
CA ALA A 513 1.47 -28.27 -20.33
C ALA A 513 0.27 -27.78 -19.51
N ILE A 514 -0.37 -26.67 -19.89
CA ILE A 514 -1.61 -26.18 -19.27
C ILE A 514 -2.76 -27.17 -19.50
N ALA A 515 -2.96 -27.63 -20.75
CA ALA A 515 -3.98 -28.62 -21.08
C ALA A 515 -3.81 -29.91 -20.30
N SER A 516 -2.57 -30.41 -20.16
CA SER A 516 -2.26 -31.59 -19.36
C SER A 516 -2.52 -31.38 -17.87
N GLN A 517 -2.19 -30.20 -17.32
CA GLN A 517 -2.51 -29.86 -15.93
C GLN A 517 -4.02 -29.85 -15.66
N LEU A 518 -4.82 -29.40 -16.63
CA LEU A 518 -6.28 -29.45 -16.57
C LEU A 518 -6.82 -30.89 -16.81
N GLY A 519 -6.01 -31.83 -17.29
CA GLY A 519 -6.49 -33.17 -17.66
C GLY A 519 -7.31 -33.17 -18.95
N LEU A 520 -6.95 -32.26 -19.88
CA LEU A 520 -7.57 -32.07 -21.19
C LEU A 520 -6.68 -32.54 -22.36
N ASP A 521 -5.50 -33.09 -22.06
CA ASP A 521 -4.47 -33.52 -23.00
C ASP A 521 -4.84 -34.71 -23.91
N ASN A 522 -5.81 -35.53 -23.49
CA ASN A 522 -6.24 -36.74 -24.21
C ASN A 522 -7.61 -36.59 -24.90
N ARG A 523 -8.06 -35.37 -25.18
CA ARG A 523 -9.37 -35.10 -25.81
C ARG A 523 -9.21 -34.52 -27.21
N ASP A 524 -10.14 -34.86 -28.10
CA ASP A 524 -10.15 -34.62 -29.55
C ASP A 524 -9.62 -33.24 -30.01
N ASP A 525 -9.26 -33.18 -31.30
CA ASP A 525 -8.60 -32.11 -32.07
C ASP A 525 -9.17 -30.67 -31.89
N GLY A 526 -10.36 -30.49 -31.29
CA GLY A 526 -11.05 -29.21 -31.07
C GLY A 526 -10.90 -28.57 -29.66
N VAL A 527 -10.45 -29.32 -28.65
CA VAL A 527 -10.34 -28.81 -27.26
C VAL A 527 -9.16 -27.86 -27.09
N THR A 528 -8.01 -28.20 -27.66
CA THR A 528 -6.78 -27.38 -27.58
C THR A 528 -6.93 -26.02 -28.28
N PRO A 529 -7.52 -25.92 -29.49
CA PRO A 529 -7.85 -24.63 -30.10
C PRO A 529 -8.80 -23.78 -29.25
N SER A 530 -9.84 -24.39 -28.67
CA SER A 530 -10.80 -23.67 -27.81
C SER A 530 -10.12 -23.13 -26.54
N LEU A 531 -9.27 -23.95 -25.90
CA LEU A 531 -8.50 -23.55 -24.73
C LEU A 531 -7.53 -22.41 -25.05
N ARG A 532 -6.84 -22.48 -26.20
CA ARG A 532 -5.98 -21.41 -26.69
C ARG A 532 -6.74 -20.10 -26.80
N THR A 533 -7.90 -20.10 -27.47
CA THR A 533 -8.73 -18.90 -27.61
C THR A 533 -9.12 -18.31 -26.24
N ILE A 534 -9.56 -19.15 -25.31
CA ILE A 534 -9.93 -18.70 -23.94
C ILE A 534 -8.73 -18.06 -23.25
N ILE A 535 -7.56 -18.73 -23.22
CA ILE A 535 -6.36 -18.21 -22.55
C ILE A 535 -5.91 -16.90 -23.19
N THR A 536 -5.84 -16.85 -24.53
CA THR A 536 -5.43 -15.63 -25.25
C THR A 536 -6.37 -14.47 -24.94
N CYS A 537 -7.68 -14.66 -25.04
CA CYS A 537 -8.65 -13.61 -24.73
C CYS A 537 -8.62 -13.18 -23.26
N LEU A 538 -8.44 -14.10 -22.31
CA LEU A 538 -8.31 -13.75 -20.89
C LEU A 538 -7.03 -12.95 -20.62
N ILE A 539 -5.91 -13.28 -21.27
CA ILE A 539 -4.66 -12.52 -21.17
C ILE A 539 -4.81 -11.13 -21.79
N THR A 540 -5.46 -11.02 -22.95
CA THR A 540 -5.79 -9.72 -23.55
C THR A 540 -6.68 -8.89 -22.62
N LEU A 541 -7.74 -9.48 -22.08
CA LEU A 541 -8.63 -8.83 -21.11
C LEU A 541 -7.87 -8.38 -19.86
N PHE A 542 -6.96 -9.22 -19.34
CA PHE A 542 -6.12 -8.93 -18.18
C PHE A 542 -5.28 -7.67 -18.42
N ALA A 543 -4.57 -7.61 -19.54
CA ALA A 543 -3.70 -6.49 -19.88
C ALA A 543 -4.47 -5.21 -20.25
N GLU A 544 -5.52 -5.31 -21.06
CA GLU A 544 -6.28 -4.15 -21.55
C GLU A 544 -7.11 -3.48 -20.46
N LYS A 545 -7.73 -4.28 -19.58
CA LYS A 545 -8.60 -3.79 -18.51
C LYS A 545 -7.91 -3.62 -17.16
N GLU A 546 -6.60 -3.88 -17.12
CA GLU A 546 -5.78 -3.77 -15.91
C GLU A 546 -6.35 -4.59 -14.74
N ALA A 547 -6.64 -5.86 -15.03
CA ALA A 547 -7.12 -6.79 -14.03
C ALA A 547 -5.97 -7.34 -13.19
N TYR A 548 -6.15 -7.51 -11.88
CA TYR A 548 -5.18 -8.25 -11.07
C TYR A 548 -5.58 -9.72 -10.88
N LEU A 549 -6.85 -10.06 -11.14
CA LEU A 549 -7.38 -11.42 -11.01
C LEU A 549 -8.51 -11.64 -12.01
N LEU A 550 -8.35 -12.62 -12.89
CA LEU A 550 -9.43 -13.17 -13.71
C LEU A 550 -9.60 -14.66 -13.38
N GLU A 551 -10.48 -14.98 -12.43
CA GLU A 551 -10.77 -16.36 -12.04
C GLU A 551 -11.95 -16.91 -12.84
N THR A 552 -11.76 -18.05 -13.49
CA THR A 552 -12.82 -18.73 -14.26
C THR A 552 -12.87 -20.23 -13.94
N GLN A 553 -14.06 -20.81 -14.01
CA GLN A 553 -14.23 -22.26 -14.02
C GLN A 553 -14.70 -22.72 -15.39
N LEU A 554 -14.00 -23.70 -15.95
CA LEU A 554 -14.27 -24.25 -17.27
C LEU A 554 -15.06 -25.55 -17.16
N LEU A 555 -16.09 -25.67 -17.98
CA LEU A 555 -16.82 -26.90 -18.24
C LEU A 555 -16.51 -27.40 -19.65
N VAL A 556 -16.25 -28.69 -19.75
CA VAL A 556 -16.03 -29.35 -21.05
C VAL A 556 -17.33 -30.05 -21.45
N SER A 557 -17.98 -29.55 -22.49
CA SER A 557 -19.18 -30.16 -23.06
C SER A 557 -18.82 -31.44 -23.83
N ARG A 558 -19.66 -32.47 -23.72
CA ARG A 558 -19.54 -33.74 -24.46
C ARG A 558 -20.53 -33.86 -25.62
N LYS A 559 -21.16 -32.76 -26.06
CA LYS A 559 -22.02 -32.75 -27.25
C LYS A 559 -21.17 -32.83 -28.54
N ALA A 560 -21.81 -32.94 -29.71
CA ALA A 560 -21.24 -33.38 -30.99
C ALA A 560 -19.92 -32.73 -31.49
N ALA A 561 -19.44 -31.64 -30.85
CA ALA A 561 -18.06 -31.19 -30.87
C ALA A 561 -17.65 -30.85 -29.41
N PRO A 562 -16.46 -31.25 -28.93
CA PRO A 562 -16.02 -30.92 -27.59
C PRO A 562 -15.67 -29.43 -27.52
N GLU A 563 -16.54 -28.67 -26.86
CA GLU A 563 -16.42 -27.22 -26.66
C GLU A 563 -16.21 -26.92 -25.17
N ILE A 564 -15.32 -25.96 -24.89
CA ILE A 564 -15.07 -25.46 -23.53
C ILE A 564 -15.95 -24.23 -23.31
N ALA A 565 -16.72 -24.20 -22.22
CA ALA A 565 -17.50 -23.04 -21.81
C ALA A 565 -17.12 -22.59 -20.41
N ILE A 566 -17.21 -21.28 -20.15
CA ILE A 566 -16.96 -20.69 -18.83
C ILE A 566 -18.25 -20.75 -18.01
N ALA A 567 -18.20 -21.46 -16.87
CA ALA A 567 -19.34 -21.72 -16.00
C ALA A 567 -19.44 -20.77 -14.80
N SER A 568 -18.33 -20.19 -14.40
CA SER A 568 -18.29 -19.11 -13.40
C SER A 568 -17.10 -18.20 -13.70
N ALA A 569 -17.24 -16.92 -13.30
CA ALA A 569 -16.24 -15.91 -13.49
C ALA A 569 -16.24 -14.95 -12.30
N ARG A 570 -15.04 -14.66 -11.76
CA ARG A 570 -14.80 -13.69 -10.69
C ARG A 570 -13.60 -12.84 -11.08
N PHE A 571 -13.86 -11.60 -11.47
CA PHE A 571 -12.84 -10.69 -11.99
C PHE A 571 -12.60 -9.55 -11.02
N GLY A 572 -11.35 -9.27 -10.69
CA GLY A 572 -10.92 -8.13 -9.87
C GLY A 572 -10.01 -7.20 -10.66
N PHE A 573 -10.31 -5.91 -10.63
CA PHE A 573 -9.60 -4.87 -11.36
C PHE A 573 -8.81 -3.94 -10.44
N ASP A 574 -7.71 -3.40 -10.96
CA ASP A 574 -6.85 -2.50 -10.22
C ASP A 574 -7.47 -1.10 -10.07
N ASP A 575 -7.89 -0.77 -8.85
CA ASP A 575 -8.47 0.52 -8.52
C ASP A 575 -7.44 1.67 -8.59
N ALA A 576 -6.15 1.36 -8.42
CA ALA A 576 -5.08 2.35 -8.50
C ALA A 576 -4.99 2.98 -9.91
N ALA A 577 -5.23 2.18 -10.97
CA ALA A 577 -5.27 2.65 -12.36
C ALA A 577 -6.31 3.76 -12.57
N TYR A 578 -7.48 3.64 -11.93
CA TYR A 578 -8.51 4.67 -12.00
C TYR A 578 -8.23 5.84 -11.07
N ARG A 579 -7.93 5.58 -9.80
CA ARG A 579 -7.78 6.65 -8.80
C ARG A 579 -6.61 7.57 -9.10
N SER A 580 -5.46 7.01 -9.50
CA SER A 580 -4.23 7.76 -9.71
C SER A 580 -4.06 8.26 -11.15
N ALA A 581 -4.45 7.45 -12.16
CA ALA A 581 -4.18 7.71 -13.58
C ALA A 581 -5.45 7.96 -14.42
N LYS A 582 -6.66 7.85 -13.84
CA LYS A 582 -7.95 8.05 -14.52
C LYS A 582 -8.18 7.11 -15.72
N ARG A 583 -7.53 5.94 -15.71
CA ARG A 583 -7.73 4.86 -16.71
C ARG A 583 -8.87 3.92 -16.28
N GLN A 584 -9.38 3.10 -17.20
CA GLN A 584 -10.43 2.10 -16.93
C GLN A 584 -11.73 2.65 -16.33
N ALA A 585 -12.15 3.85 -16.76
CA ALA A 585 -13.39 4.47 -16.29
C ALA A 585 -14.64 3.65 -16.64
N ASP A 586 -14.62 2.93 -17.76
CA ASP A 586 -15.67 2.00 -18.19
C ASP A 586 -15.85 0.85 -17.20
N ILE A 587 -14.77 0.23 -16.73
CA ILE A 587 -14.83 -0.84 -15.72
C ILE A 587 -15.37 -0.30 -14.39
N GLN A 588 -15.00 0.92 -14.01
CA GLN A 588 -15.53 1.56 -12.79
C GLN A 588 -17.04 1.82 -12.86
N THR A 589 -17.59 2.12 -14.04
CA THR A 589 -19.04 2.27 -14.18
C THR A 589 -19.82 0.96 -14.02
N LEU A 590 -19.15 -0.19 -14.14
CA LEU A 590 -19.75 -1.50 -13.94
C LEU A 590 -19.85 -1.90 -12.46
N ARG A 591 -19.26 -1.12 -11.54
CA ARG A 591 -19.34 -1.36 -10.09
C ARG A 591 -20.77 -1.14 -9.59
N ASP A 592 -21.39 -2.19 -9.08
CA ASP A 592 -22.71 -2.10 -8.45
C ASP A 592 -22.58 -1.87 -6.94
N THR A 593 -22.65 -0.59 -6.54
CA THR A 593 -22.60 -0.22 -5.11
C THR A 593 -23.88 -0.58 -4.35
N SER A 594 -24.98 -0.94 -5.02
CA SER A 594 -26.26 -1.26 -4.34
C SER A 594 -26.23 -2.60 -3.63
N ILE A 595 -25.33 -3.49 -4.07
CA ILE A 595 -25.10 -4.80 -3.47
C ILE A 595 -23.95 -4.79 -2.46
N GLU A 596 -23.34 -3.64 -2.16
CA GLU A 596 -22.27 -3.46 -1.19
C GLU A 596 -22.81 -2.97 0.17
N ASP A 597 -22.05 -3.18 1.26
CA ASP A 597 -22.42 -2.63 2.57
C ASP A 597 -22.32 -1.10 2.54
N ALA A 598 -23.43 -0.43 2.86
CA ALA A 598 -23.53 1.03 2.77
C ALA A 598 -22.49 1.76 3.64
N ALA A 599 -22.06 1.16 4.76
CA ALA A 599 -21.03 1.72 5.62
C ALA A 599 -19.64 1.65 4.97
N GLU A 600 -19.34 0.59 4.21
CA GLU A 600 -18.08 0.45 3.47
C GLU A 600 -17.99 1.48 2.33
N VAL A 601 -19.06 1.61 1.54
CA VAL A 601 -19.15 2.58 0.43
C VAL A 601 -19.06 4.02 0.93
N GLU A 602 -19.61 4.31 2.11
CA GLU A 602 -19.49 5.64 2.72
C GLU A 602 -18.06 5.90 3.21
N ALA A 603 -17.46 4.95 3.93
CA ALA A 603 -16.10 5.07 4.46
C ALA A 603 -15.07 5.36 3.35
N GLU A 604 -15.23 4.69 2.21
CA GLU A 604 -14.32 4.82 1.07
C GLU A 604 -14.20 6.25 0.53
N LYS A 605 -15.29 7.04 0.58
CA LYS A 605 -15.31 8.44 0.11
C LYS A 605 -14.31 9.33 0.86
N ASP A 606 -14.00 8.94 2.09
CA ASP A 606 -13.07 9.64 2.97
C ASP A 606 -11.69 8.99 3.01
N GLY A 607 -11.44 8.00 2.15
CA GLY A 607 -10.22 7.19 2.16
C GLY A 607 -10.13 6.26 3.38
N ILE A 608 -11.25 6.04 4.08
CA ILE A 608 -11.32 5.12 5.21
C ILE A 608 -11.57 3.72 4.69
N VAL A 609 -10.75 2.82 5.18
CA VAL A 609 -10.78 1.41 4.88
C VAL A 609 -11.63 0.76 5.99
N TYR A 610 -12.95 0.65 5.80
CA TYR A 610 -13.85 -0.13 6.67
C TYR A 610 -14.16 -1.54 6.10
N ILE A 611 -14.18 -2.58 6.94
CA ILE A 611 -14.63 -3.93 6.62
C ILE A 611 -15.46 -4.44 7.79
N LYS A 612 -16.71 -4.80 7.54
CA LYS A 612 -17.54 -5.43 8.56
C LYS A 612 -17.09 -6.88 8.77
N LEU A 613 -16.79 -7.26 10.01
CA LEU A 613 -16.38 -8.62 10.35
C LEU A 613 -17.60 -9.43 10.81
N PRO A 614 -17.69 -10.72 10.41
CA PRO A 614 -18.75 -11.61 10.87
C PRO A 614 -18.56 -11.93 12.36
N ASN A 615 -19.58 -12.54 12.97
CA ASN A 615 -19.40 -13.16 14.28
C ASN A 615 -18.39 -14.31 14.21
N GLY A 616 -17.87 -14.73 15.36
CA GLY A 616 -16.86 -15.79 15.46
C GLY A 616 -17.39 -17.16 15.01
N ARG A 617 -16.59 -18.22 15.19
CA ARG A 617 -16.86 -19.56 14.63
C ARG A 617 -17.91 -20.36 15.44
N GLY A 618 -18.72 -19.71 16.26
CA GLY A 618 -19.81 -20.30 17.04
C GLY A 618 -20.91 -19.29 17.40
N GLU A 619 -22.10 -19.78 17.76
CA GLU A 619 -23.29 -18.95 18.07
C GLU A 619 -23.10 -18.01 19.28
N GLU A 620 -22.11 -18.29 20.14
CA GLU A 620 -21.82 -17.52 21.36
C GLU A 620 -20.72 -16.44 21.17
N GLU A 621 -19.97 -16.45 20.06
CA GLU A 621 -18.88 -15.50 19.82
C GLU A 621 -19.37 -14.24 19.08
N ILE A 622 -20.01 -13.35 19.80
CA ILE A 622 -20.52 -12.09 19.24
C ILE A 622 -19.35 -11.12 19.01
N ALA A 623 -19.19 -10.65 17.78
CA ALA A 623 -18.24 -9.61 17.44
C ALA A 623 -18.77 -8.25 17.92
N ASN A 624 -18.34 -7.84 19.11
CA ASN A 624 -18.88 -6.71 19.88
C ASN A 624 -17.88 -5.57 20.13
N ILE A 625 -16.63 -5.69 19.70
CA ILE A 625 -15.61 -4.64 19.84
C ILE A 625 -15.44 -3.90 18.51
N GLY A 626 -15.87 -2.65 18.40
CA GLY A 626 -15.58 -1.83 17.23
C GLY A 626 -14.10 -1.42 17.22
N THR A 627 -13.40 -1.49 16.09
CA THR A 627 -11.98 -1.10 16.01
C THR A 627 -11.80 0.18 15.20
N LEU A 628 -10.84 1.02 15.60
CA LEU A 628 -10.38 2.20 14.85
C LEU A 628 -8.86 2.27 14.97
N VAL A 629 -8.17 2.11 13.84
CA VAL A 629 -6.71 2.02 13.82
C VAL A 629 -6.14 2.87 12.67
N ASN A 630 -4.91 3.37 12.82
CA ASN A 630 -4.17 3.96 11.70
C ASN A 630 -3.14 2.98 11.14
N GLY A 631 -3.18 2.76 9.83
CA GLY A 631 -2.32 1.86 9.09
C GLY A 631 -2.83 0.43 9.07
N ALA A 632 -2.99 -0.10 7.85
CA ALA A 632 -3.56 -1.42 7.57
C ALA A 632 -2.91 -2.57 8.35
N GLY A 633 -1.58 -2.63 8.41
CA GLY A 633 -0.87 -3.72 9.11
C GLY A 633 -1.15 -3.72 10.62
N LEU A 634 -1.15 -2.54 11.24
CA LEU A 634 -1.51 -2.39 12.65
C LEU A 634 -3.00 -2.70 12.87
N ALA A 635 -3.87 -2.32 11.94
CA ALA A 635 -5.29 -2.65 12.00
C ALA A 635 -5.52 -4.17 11.95
N MET A 636 -4.81 -4.89 11.06
CA MET A 636 -4.93 -6.34 10.93
C MET A 636 -4.41 -7.02 12.19
N ASN A 637 -3.23 -6.60 12.66
CA ASN A 637 -2.67 -7.14 13.88
C ASN A 637 -3.50 -6.81 15.13
N THR A 638 -4.19 -5.66 15.17
CA THR A 638 -5.10 -5.33 16.27
C THR A 638 -6.27 -6.30 16.33
N VAL A 639 -6.87 -6.63 15.18
CA VAL A 639 -7.93 -7.64 15.08
C VAL A 639 -7.41 -9.01 15.53
N ASP A 640 -6.25 -9.42 15.03
CA ASP A 640 -5.62 -10.70 15.39
C ASP A 640 -5.30 -10.78 16.89
N ALA A 641 -4.66 -9.74 17.44
CA ALA A 641 -4.21 -9.72 18.83
C ALA A 641 -5.39 -9.62 19.82
N LEU A 642 -6.50 -8.95 19.46
CA LEU A 642 -7.75 -9.01 20.23
C LEU A 642 -8.33 -10.42 20.24
N ALA A 643 -8.34 -11.11 19.09
CA ALA A 643 -8.81 -12.49 18.99
C ALA A 643 -7.98 -13.46 19.83
N ASP A 644 -6.66 -13.28 19.89
CA ASP A 644 -5.74 -14.10 20.68
C ASP A 644 -6.05 -14.08 22.19
N VAL A 645 -6.54 -12.94 22.71
CA VAL A 645 -6.90 -12.78 24.14
C VAL A 645 -8.41 -12.95 24.41
N GLY A 646 -9.17 -13.46 23.44
CA GLY A 646 -10.59 -13.80 23.57
C GLY A 646 -11.58 -12.67 23.23
N GLY A 647 -11.10 -11.53 22.74
CA GLY A 647 -11.94 -10.46 22.21
C GLY A 647 -12.39 -10.73 20.77
N ARG A 648 -13.52 -10.15 20.36
CA ARG A 648 -14.03 -10.29 18.98
C ARG A 648 -14.32 -8.93 18.35
N ALA A 649 -13.51 -8.57 17.35
CA ALA A 649 -13.67 -7.32 16.62
C ALA A 649 -14.89 -7.38 15.69
N ALA A 650 -15.80 -6.41 15.81
CA ALA A 650 -16.99 -6.23 14.96
C ALA A 650 -16.64 -5.76 13.55
N ASN A 651 -15.50 -5.10 13.41
CA ASN A 651 -15.01 -4.56 12.15
C ASN A 651 -13.49 -4.55 12.14
N PHE A 652 -12.95 -4.46 10.92
CA PHE A 652 -11.61 -4.01 10.64
C PHE A 652 -11.73 -2.57 10.09
N LEU A 653 -10.97 -1.62 10.66
CA LEU A 653 -10.94 -0.24 10.16
C LEU A 653 -9.52 0.33 10.19
N ASP A 654 -9.09 0.80 9.02
CA ASP A 654 -7.92 1.66 8.86
C ASP A 654 -8.38 3.07 8.45
N THR A 655 -8.01 4.07 9.24
CA THR A 655 -8.30 5.49 8.96
C THR A 655 -7.46 6.07 7.81
N GLY A 656 -6.51 5.28 7.28
CA GLY A 656 -5.50 5.72 6.32
C GLY A 656 -4.36 6.50 6.98
N GLY A 657 -3.44 7.01 6.15
CA GLY A 657 -2.18 7.63 6.61
C GLY A 657 -2.28 8.93 7.42
N LYS A 658 -3.47 9.47 7.67
CA LYS A 658 -3.68 10.59 8.59
C LYS A 658 -4.96 10.41 9.39
N ALA A 659 -4.81 10.12 10.68
CA ALA A 659 -5.92 10.15 11.64
C ALA A 659 -6.25 11.60 12.04
N THR A 660 -6.83 12.35 11.10
CA THR A 660 -7.35 13.70 11.36
C THR A 660 -8.59 13.63 12.26
N SER A 661 -8.93 14.73 12.95
CA SER A 661 -10.14 14.77 13.77
C SER A 661 -11.42 14.49 12.97
N GLU A 662 -11.46 14.88 11.68
CA GLU A 662 -12.60 14.61 10.80
C GLU A 662 -12.70 13.12 10.45
N THR A 663 -11.60 12.49 10.02
CA THR A 663 -11.59 11.05 9.69
C THR A 663 -11.89 10.19 10.91
N VAL A 664 -11.39 10.56 12.09
CA VAL A 664 -11.73 9.92 13.37
C VAL A 664 -13.24 10.04 13.67
N LYS A 665 -13.82 11.23 13.53
CA LYS A 665 -15.27 11.44 13.75
C LYS A 665 -16.13 10.61 12.81
N LYS A 666 -15.80 10.58 11.51
CA LYS A 666 -16.53 9.74 10.53
C LYS A 666 -16.40 8.25 10.84
N SER A 667 -15.20 7.81 11.23
CA SER A 667 -14.96 6.42 11.65
C SER A 667 -15.84 6.02 12.83
N PHE A 668 -15.94 6.84 13.88
CA PHE A 668 -16.85 6.60 14.98
C PHE A 668 -18.31 6.51 14.52
N GLY A 669 -18.75 7.44 13.69
CA GLY A 669 -20.12 7.44 13.14
C GLY A 669 -20.45 6.18 12.34
N ILE A 670 -19.48 5.62 11.61
CA ILE A 670 -19.63 4.36 10.87
C ILE A 670 -19.70 3.17 11.83
N ILE A 671 -18.77 3.07 12.77
CA ILE A 671 -18.70 1.95 13.74
C ILE A 671 -19.99 1.86 14.56
N LEU A 672 -20.53 2.99 15.01
CA LEU A 672 -21.72 3.05 15.87
C LEU A 672 -23.02 2.64 15.16
N ARG A 673 -23.03 2.50 13.83
CA ARG A 673 -24.19 1.96 13.09
C ARG A 673 -24.36 0.46 13.27
N ASP A 674 -23.31 -0.25 13.69
CA ASP A 674 -23.40 -1.68 13.97
C ASP A 674 -23.92 -1.89 15.41
N PRO A 675 -25.15 -2.39 15.59
CA PRO A 675 -25.76 -2.56 16.91
C PRO A 675 -25.05 -3.58 17.80
N ARG A 676 -24.16 -4.41 17.21
CA ARG A 676 -23.33 -5.37 17.94
C ARG A 676 -22.26 -4.68 18.77
N VAL A 677 -21.82 -3.49 18.39
CA VAL A 677 -20.71 -2.78 19.05
C VAL A 677 -21.11 -2.33 20.46
N LYS A 678 -20.39 -2.83 21.46
CA LYS A 678 -20.56 -2.52 22.89
C LYS A 678 -19.37 -1.78 23.51
N CYS A 679 -18.20 -1.83 22.86
CA CYS A 679 -17.03 -1.05 23.21
C CYS A 679 -16.29 -0.69 21.91
N ILE A 680 -15.62 0.46 21.88
CA ILE A 680 -14.76 0.84 20.75
C ILE A 680 -13.30 0.84 21.20
N PHE A 681 -12.46 0.13 20.46
CA PHE A 681 -11.03 0.05 20.66
C PHE A 681 -10.30 0.90 19.63
N VAL A 682 -9.73 2.01 20.09
CA VAL A 682 -8.92 2.92 19.30
C VAL A 682 -7.45 2.58 19.53
N ASN A 683 -6.74 2.10 18.50
CA ASN A 683 -5.30 1.84 18.56
C ASN A 683 -4.59 2.77 17.59
N ILE A 684 -3.92 3.80 18.10
CA ILE A 684 -3.25 4.77 17.26
C ILE A 684 -1.77 4.85 17.60
N PHE A 685 -0.94 4.63 16.59
CA PHE A 685 0.48 4.93 16.64
C PHE A 685 0.73 6.35 16.12
N GLY A 686 0.95 7.28 17.03
CA GLY A 686 1.25 8.69 16.79
C GLY A 686 2.64 8.88 16.18
N GLY A 687 2.69 8.76 14.85
CA GLY A 687 3.86 9.08 14.04
C GLY A 687 4.02 10.59 13.84
N LEU A 688 3.55 11.06 12.68
CA LEU A 688 3.44 12.48 12.34
C LEU A 688 2.32 13.21 13.12
N THR A 689 1.29 12.47 13.53
CA THR A 689 0.17 13.04 14.30
C THR A 689 0.48 12.90 15.79
N LEU A 690 0.51 14.03 16.50
CA LEU A 690 0.83 14.05 17.92
C LEU A 690 -0.30 13.43 18.76
N GLY A 691 0.09 12.66 19.79
CA GLY A 691 -0.85 11.97 20.69
C GLY A 691 -1.86 12.89 21.37
N ASP A 692 -1.49 14.13 21.66
CA ASP A 692 -2.39 15.14 22.23
C ASP A 692 -3.43 15.65 21.22
N MET A 693 -3.08 15.73 19.93
CA MET A 693 -4.03 16.05 18.87
C MET A 693 -5.03 14.91 18.65
N ILE A 694 -4.55 13.66 18.70
CA ILE A 694 -5.39 12.46 18.63
C ILE A 694 -6.38 12.44 19.78
N ALA A 695 -5.91 12.61 21.02
CA ALA A 695 -6.74 12.66 22.22
C ALA A 695 -7.85 13.72 22.13
N ARG A 696 -7.50 14.94 21.71
CA ARG A 696 -8.49 16.01 21.48
C ARG A 696 -9.50 15.64 20.40
N GLY A 697 -9.05 15.05 19.30
CA GLY A 697 -9.91 14.58 18.22
C GLY A 697 -10.93 13.55 18.68
N VAL A 698 -10.49 12.58 19.50
CA VAL A 698 -11.38 11.56 20.09
C VAL A 698 -12.40 12.19 21.03
N ILE A 699 -11.99 13.11 21.91
CA ILE A 699 -12.92 13.79 22.85
C ILE A 699 -13.97 14.61 22.09
N ILE A 700 -13.55 15.34 21.06
CA ILE A 700 -14.47 16.13 20.23
C ILE A 700 -15.46 15.21 19.52
N ALA A 701 -14.97 14.14 18.88
CA ALA A 701 -15.84 13.18 18.22
C ALA A 701 -16.83 12.51 19.19
N PHE A 702 -16.39 12.17 20.39
CA PHE A 702 -17.23 11.55 21.42
C PHE A 702 -18.40 12.46 21.83
N ARG A 703 -18.11 13.75 22.04
CA ARG A 703 -19.13 14.75 22.41
C ARG A 703 -20.05 15.07 21.24
N ASP A 704 -19.49 15.29 20.06
CA ASP A 704 -20.25 15.69 18.87
C ASP A 704 -21.22 14.61 18.37
N LEU A 705 -20.93 13.34 18.66
CA LEU A 705 -21.75 12.19 18.28
C LEU A 705 -22.63 11.69 19.43
N ASP A 706 -22.67 12.39 20.57
CA ASP A 706 -23.41 12.03 21.78
C ASP A 706 -23.22 10.54 22.18
N MET A 707 -21.96 10.10 22.16
CA MET A 707 -21.63 8.68 22.33
C MET A 707 -21.93 8.18 23.74
N THR A 708 -22.53 6.99 23.83
CA THR A 708 -22.75 6.26 25.08
C THR A 708 -21.88 5.01 25.21
N VAL A 709 -21.41 4.48 24.09
CA VAL A 709 -20.51 3.32 24.02
C VAL A 709 -19.14 3.73 24.58
N PRO A 710 -18.57 2.99 25.56
CA PRO A 710 -17.26 3.30 26.11
C PRO A 710 -16.16 3.12 25.06
N VAL A 711 -15.11 3.93 25.18
CA VAL A 711 -13.97 3.89 24.25
C VAL A 711 -12.68 3.64 25.01
N VAL A 712 -11.97 2.59 24.60
CA VAL A 712 -10.61 2.31 25.05
C VAL A 712 -9.65 2.86 24.00
N VAL A 713 -8.71 3.70 24.42
CA VAL A 713 -7.78 4.39 23.54
C VAL A 713 -6.35 4.02 23.91
N ARG A 714 -5.68 3.31 23.01
CA ARG A 714 -4.24 3.10 23.06
C ARG A 714 -3.55 4.15 22.20
N ILE A 715 -2.75 5.01 22.83
CA ILE A 715 -1.96 6.04 22.15
C ILE A 715 -0.49 5.74 22.35
N ARG A 716 0.24 5.55 21.24
CA ARG A 716 1.70 5.42 21.22
C ARG A 716 2.36 6.56 20.45
N GLY A 717 3.65 6.77 20.66
CA GLY A 717 4.48 7.64 19.82
C GLY A 717 4.65 9.05 20.38
N SER A 718 4.68 10.06 19.51
CA SER A 718 4.95 11.46 19.89
C SER A 718 3.85 12.00 20.80
N ASN A 719 4.23 12.65 21.91
CA ASN A 719 3.30 13.20 22.92
C ASN A 719 2.32 12.16 23.55
N GLU A 720 2.66 10.86 23.58
CA GLU A 720 1.78 9.82 24.15
C GLU A 720 1.35 10.11 25.60
N LYS A 721 2.26 10.61 26.45
CA LYS A 721 1.95 10.94 27.86
C LYS A 721 0.92 12.07 27.98
N GLU A 722 1.04 13.10 27.15
CA GLU A 722 0.12 14.22 27.16
C GLU A 722 -1.26 13.82 26.60
N GLY A 723 -1.28 13.01 25.53
CA GLY A 723 -2.52 12.44 25.01
C GLY A 723 -3.30 11.64 26.06
N ARG A 724 -2.61 10.80 26.84
CA ARG A 724 -3.24 10.05 27.95
C ARG A 724 -3.78 10.97 29.04
N ARG A 725 -3.02 12.00 29.43
CA ARG A 725 -3.44 13.00 30.42
C ARG A 725 -4.72 13.70 29.98
N ILE A 726 -4.79 14.13 28.72
CA ILE A 726 -5.96 14.80 28.12
C ILE A 726 -7.20 13.89 28.17
N ILE A 727 -7.06 12.60 27.88
CA ILE A 727 -8.18 11.65 27.96
C ILE A 727 -8.61 11.43 29.41
N ALA A 728 -7.68 11.21 30.32
CA ALA A 728 -7.98 10.96 31.73
C ALA A 728 -8.70 12.16 32.40
N GLU A 729 -8.33 13.39 32.03
CA GLU A 729 -8.93 14.63 32.54
C GLU A 729 -10.29 14.97 31.89
N SER A 730 -10.72 14.22 30.87
CA SER A 730 -11.92 14.57 30.09
C SER A 730 -13.24 14.36 30.82
N GLY A 731 -13.27 13.50 31.86
CA GLY A 731 -14.48 13.10 32.59
C GLY A 731 -15.48 12.26 31.76
N LEU A 732 -15.08 11.81 30.57
CA LEU A 732 -15.88 10.98 29.68
C LEU A 732 -15.55 9.48 29.90
N PRO A 733 -16.38 8.53 29.44
CA PRO A 733 -16.09 7.09 29.50
C PRO A 733 -15.03 6.70 28.44
N LEU A 734 -13.87 7.36 28.53
CA LEU A 734 -12.69 7.17 27.71
C LEU A 734 -11.55 6.65 28.59
N PHE A 735 -10.95 5.52 28.22
CA PHE A 735 -9.90 4.87 29.00
C PHE A 735 -8.60 4.85 28.19
N ALA A 736 -7.53 5.45 28.70
CA ALA A 736 -6.28 5.61 27.96
C ALA A 736 -5.15 4.71 28.46
N PHE A 737 -4.51 3.99 27.54
CA PHE A 737 -3.43 3.03 27.83
C PHE A 737 -2.22 3.24 26.92
N ASP A 738 -1.05 2.78 27.37
CA ASP A 738 0.16 2.66 26.55
C ASP A 738 0.52 1.19 26.24
N ASP A 739 0.24 0.26 27.14
CA ASP A 739 0.35 -1.17 26.87
C ASP A 739 -0.84 -1.68 26.04
N PHE A 740 -0.60 -2.69 25.20
CA PHE A 740 -1.66 -3.27 24.37
C PHE A 740 -2.52 -4.25 25.15
N ASP A 741 -1.92 -5.11 25.97
CA ASP A 741 -2.63 -6.17 26.67
C ASP A 741 -3.60 -5.56 27.67
N GLU A 742 -3.15 -4.57 28.45
CA GLU A 742 -4.00 -3.84 29.41
C GLU A 742 -5.20 -3.17 28.71
N ALA A 743 -4.95 -2.59 27.54
CA ALA A 743 -6.00 -1.95 26.74
C ALA A 743 -7.00 -3.00 26.21
N ALA A 744 -6.50 -4.12 25.68
CA ALA A 744 -7.31 -5.19 25.13
C ALA A 744 -8.17 -5.85 26.21
N GLU A 745 -7.59 -6.18 27.37
CA GLU A 745 -8.31 -6.69 28.55
C GLU A 745 -9.43 -5.74 28.96
N LYS A 746 -9.15 -4.42 29.04
CA LYS A 746 -10.17 -3.44 29.39
C LYS A 746 -11.29 -3.35 28.35
N ALA A 747 -10.95 -3.44 27.07
CA ALA A 747 -11.94 -3.40 26.00
C ALA A 747 -12.86 -4.62 26.02
N ILE A 748 -12.30 -5.80 26.31
CA ILE A 748 -13.05 -7.06 26.44
C ILE A 748 -13.95 -7.02 27.67
N GLU A 749 -13.43 -6.54 28.81
CA GLU A 749 -14.21 -6.33 30.03
C GLU A 749 -15.44 -5.45 29.75
N LEU A 750 -15.24 -4.30 29.09
CA LEU A 750 -16.30 -3.36 28.77
C LEU A 750 -17.27 -3.88 27.71
N ALA A 751 -16.80 -4.65 26.73
CA ALA A 751 -17.65 -5.20 25.68
C ALA A 751 -18.55 -6.35 26.18
N ASN A 752 -18.08 -7.09 27.18
CA ASN A 752 -18.81 -8.20 27.81
C ASN A 752 -19.65 -7.76 29.03
N ALA A 753 -19.40 -6.56 29.56
CA ALA A 753 -20.24 -5.98 30.60
C ALA A 753 -21.68 -5.88 30.09
N THR A 754 -22.60 -6.52 30.80
CA THR A 754 -24.03 -6.47 30.49
C THR A 754 -24.51 -5.05 30.76
N VAL A 755 -24.90 -4.32 29.71
CA VAL A 755 -25.58 -3.01 29.81
C VAL A 755 -27.02 -3.20 30.27
#